data_AF-A0A932ILE9-F1
#
_entry.id   AF-A0A932ILE9-F1
#
_cell.length_a   1.000
_cell.length_b   1.000
_cell.length_c   1.000
_cell.angle_alpha   90.00
_cell.angle_beta   90.00
_cell.angle_gamma   90.00
#
_symmetry.space_group_name_H-M   'P 1'
#
loop_
_entity.id
_entity.type
_entity.pdbx_description
1 polymer ?
#
loop_
_entity_poly.entity_id
_entity_poly.type
_entity_poly.pdbx_seq_one_letter_code
_entity_poly.pdbx_strand_id
1 'polypeptide(L)'
;MTDTYIEYEIPLSEFLEDGTKNLSIVGGGTNKWYQVRVPLLDSTRVFGNQSVLSTLQNVQYIRLWLSGYSKPVRLRIAEISFVGNQWLETSRDDSVMKVSVVNIEDNSGAPDHYTIPPGVIRERDRTQPDQEIFGNEQSLALLINGLRAGEVRQVAKYFSQRPVDMFNYRALKLFVHGDRSFGDDAEVFLRFGADTLNYYEYRQPLNFDWEEMNVIFSELTSVKAARDSGANASQIPAPSGPPGSFYSIRGNPALTKVQYIGIGVRNVSGRYPFKTRYTTPPRDLYGKVWVNEMRVTEVDNSPGGAYRIDTQIKLSDFGNVSFNYAYTDPNYHGVDRAFGDRVTRKNWAVNTNFVLDHFLPQDWTTSLPLAYSHQENIALPKYLPNTDVVVDEAARRAGERKGSTATPEEQQAASERIITESQTLSVRDNFSVSNFKFGLPFQAWYVRDIINSLSFRFNYASSSQRDPSIVSATSWQWNFGMSYGVTLNHSLFLQPFSSLFDGIYILEDYKDWKIYLFPIMGFNSSLDGGRSRNSSLSRTQNSAVRETRTFNASKQLSFGWKITEGGLLGIGGDYGINIKRDLLFLDTTGSQGFSQILQALFFGGRDGSYGQNMTFNFKPRIPNILNITKYFDQLSAGYRVNYAWQNAFQRGDLGKNAAWENSISMGMNFRLKSLADQWFKDDEVPAKSKQQQPPRIQQRELPKDITDSTKTIPIDTTAVEDTSESINPLEKLKFFAKILIKYPLLDYENINISFGQSNRSANQGVVGSTGFRNFWGKLPFQMPDADTNGGGPSRLYQLGLVSDPSSTLRWTGRFPFFEPIAYGGPSGWADTNKYGIRAKNAAITNDFSQKNDIALKTNRPLWEGASLEINWKVGWQYRRTTNLSTDELGIPKLNSTKTSGSVERSFMSLPPVLLFKVFKSSLEDVGKKYDQNIKSPEYANKPGAAAADAFEKGMEALPFLNKFLGEFVPRANWSLRWSGVEKITGLGDYVQSMSLDHSYRSSFRRDFHIADDGSEQTDVERISYDFAPLIGIQTTFKEVWKGSLGGNFQYKTSTAYDLSLTNQKITEDITAEMSLSLNYSRRGFEFPLFGLNLKNDLEFSFTYSRAKKSRRQHDPAFLQSNQEGTPLDGNIRTTMEPRIRYTLSARVTASLFYRYSRTAPDEGGSTIPGTTTNEAGVDIHIAIQ
;
A
#
# COMPACT_ATOMS: atom_id res chain seq x y z
N MET A 1 -28.53 -29.72 -2.85
CA MET A 1 -28.99 -28.73 -1.86
C MET A 1 -30.01 -29.43 -0.98
N THR A 2 -29.95 -29.27 0.34
CA THR A 2 -30.93 -29.85 1.27
C THR A 2 -31.93 -28.76 1.65
N ASP A 3 -33.15 -28.85 1.15
CA ASP A 3 -34.21 -27.90 1.49
C ASP A 3 -34.49 -27.99 3.00
N THR A 4 -34.09 -26.94 3.72
CA THR A 4 -34.33 -26.77 5.16
C THR A 4 -35.06 -25.47 5.35
N TYR A 5 -36.33 -25.54 5.74
CA TYR A 5 -37.19 -24.37 5.85
C TYR A 5 -38.27 -24.56 6.91
N ILE A 6 -38.81 -23.44 7.38
CA ILE A 6 -39.93 -23.38 8.31
C ILE A 6 -41.16 -22.92 7.51
N GLU A 7 -42.28 -23.61 7.66
CA GLU A 7 -43.56 -23.28 7.02
C GLU A 7 -44.51 -22.66 8.06
N TYR A 8 -45.13 -21.55 7.69
CA TYR A 8 -46.19 -20.88 8.45
C TYR A 8 -47.41 -20.76 7.54
N GLU A 9 -48.52 -21.40 7.93
CA GLU A 9 -49.74 -21.48 7.13
C GLU A 9 -50.78 -20.46 7.63
N ILE A 10 -51.21 -19.54 6.75
CA ILE A 10 -52.16 -18.46 7.09
C ILE A 10 -53.46 -18.69 6.30
N PRO A 11 -54.56 -19.15 6.94
CA PRO A 11 -55.80 -19.48 6.25
C PRO A 11 -56.56 -18.23 5.79
N LEU A 12 -56.57 -17.96 4.47
CA LEU A 12 -57.20 -16.76 3.90
C LEU A 12 -58.74 -16.75 3.96
N SER A 13 -59.39 -17.89 4.25
CA SER A 13 -60.84 -18.00 4.44
C SER A 13 -61.35 -17.23 5.65
N GLU A 14 -60.56 -17.16 6.72
CA GLU A 14 -60.98 -16.58 8.01
C GLU A 14 -61.00 -15.04 8.01
N PHE A 15 -60.45 -14.42 6.97
CA PHE A 15 -60.51 -12.97 6.76
C PHE A 15 -61.89 -12.50 6.23
N LEU A 16 -62.80 -13.43 5.89
CA LEU A 16 -64.07 -13.14 5.22
C LEU A 16 -65.32 -13.33 6.10
N GLU A 17 -65.28 -14.15 7.15
CA GLU A 17 -66.45 -14.55 7.96
C GLU A 17 -66.31 -14.22 9.46
N ASP A 18 -66.05 -12.94 9.75
CA ASP A 18 -65.88 -12.36 11.09
C ASP A 18 -64.53 -12.71 11.76
N GLY A 19 -63.65 -11.71 11.86
CA GLY A 19 -62.21 -11.87 12.15
C GLY A 19 -61.85 -12.21 13.60
N THR A 20 -62.80 -12.67 14.39
CA THR A 20 -62.65 -12.95 15.84
C THR A 20 -62.15 -14.36 16.16
N LYS A 21 -61.93 -15.21 15.14
CA LYS A 21 -61.50 -16.62 15.31
C LYS A 21 -60.06 -16.94 14.88
N ASN A 22 -59.35 -16.03 14.21
CA ASN A 22 -57.98 -16.27 13.74
C ASN A 22 -56.94 -15.74 14.74
N LEU A 23 -56.13 -16.62 15.32
CA LEU A 23 -55.11 -16.28 16.33
C LEU A 23 -53.93 -15.44 15.79
N SER A 24 -53.73 -15.34 14.47
CA SER A 24 -52.64 -14.57 13.85
C SER A 24 -53.04 -13.13 13.51
N ILE A 25 -54.33 -12.77 13.58
CA ILE A 25 -54.80 -11.39 13.36
C ILE A 25 -54.72 -10.64 14.70
N VAL A 26 -53.83 -9.66 14.78
CA VAL A 26 -53.58 -8.87 16.01
C VAL A 26 -54.24 -7.49 16.02
N GLY A 27 -54.81 -7.07 14.89
CA GLY A 27 -55.48 -5.79 14.72
C GLY A 27 -56.10 -5.65 13.33
N GLY A 28 -57.03 -4.69 13.18
CA GLY A 28 -57.70 -4.42 11.90
C GLY A 28 -58.12 -2.96 11.78
N GLY A 29 -57.74 -2.32 10.66
CA GLY A 29 -58.06 -0.93 10.37
C GLY A 29 -59.36 -0.77 9.59
N THR A 30 -59.94 0.44 9.62
CA THR A 30 -61.04 0.84 8.72
C THR A 30 -60.71 0.51 7.25
N ASN A 31 -61.70 -0.01 6.51
CA ASN A 31 -61.61 -0.50 5.13
C ASN A 31 -60.94 -1.88 4.92
N LYS A 32 -61.06 -2.82 5.86
CA LYS A 32 -60.68 -4.25 5.70
C LYS A 32 -59.18 -4.48 5.48
N TRP A 33 -58.33 -3.68 6.12
CA TRP A 33 -56.90 -3.99 6.27
C TRP A 33 -56.69 -4.76 7.57
N TYR A 34 -55.99 -5.90 7.49
CA TYR A 34 -55.76 -6.81 8.62
C TYR A 34 -54.26 -6.87 8.93
N GLN A 35 -53.89 -6.69 10.19
CA GLN A 35 -52.52 -6.86 10.66
C GLN A 35 -52.30 -8.31 11.07
N VAL A 36 -51.50 -9.04 10.30
CA VAL A 36 -51.15 -10.44 10.59
C VAL A 36 -49.78 -10.49 11.25
N ARG A 37 -49.69 -11.09 12.44
CA ARG A 37 -48.43 -11.28 13.17
C ARG A 37 -48.10 -12.77 13.24
N VAL A 38 -47.07 -13.18 12.52
CA VAL A 38 -46.61 -14.58 12.47
C VAL A 38 -45.55 -14.82 13.56
N PRO A 39 -45.82 -15.63 14.59
CA PRO A 39 -44.83 -15.96 15.62
C PRO A 39 -43.76 -16.90 15.06
N LEU A 40 -42.56 -16.38 14.75
CA LEU A 40 -41.53 -17.17 14.07
C LEU A 40 -41.06 -18.43 14.84
N LEU A 41 -41.22 -18.46 16.16
CA LEU A 41 -40.87 -19.62 16.99
C LEU A 41 -41.95 -20.72 17.01
N ASP A 42 -43.17 -20.40 16.61
CA ASP A 42 -44.32 -21.31 16.62
C ASP A 42 -44.70 -21.64 15.17
N SER A 43 -44.02 -22.64 14.62
CA SER A 43 -44.10 -23.02 13.21
C SER A 43 -45.19 -24.05 12.96
N THR A 44 -45.93 -23.91 11.84
CA THR A 44 -46.87 -24.94 11.39
C THR A 44 -46.16 -26.25 11.05
N ARG A 45 -45.03 -26.16 10.32
CA ARG A 45 -44.18 -27.33 9.98
C ARG A 45 -42.71 -26.92 9.87
N VAL A 46 -41.81 -27.87 10.11
CA VAL A 46 -40.37 -27.72 9.86
C VAL A 46 -39.93 -28.81 8.91
N PHE A 47 -39.29 -28.42 7.80
CA PHE A 47 -38.73 -29.34 6.82
C PHE A 47 -37.21 -29.43 6.99
N GLY A 48 -36.71 -30.66 7.10
CA GLY A 48 -35.31 -30.98 7.40
C GLY A 48 -35.09 -31.42 8.86
N ASN A 49 -33.93 -32.03 9.14
CA ASN A 49 -33.57 -32.56 10.47
C ASN A 49 -33.05 -31.47 11.43
N GLN A 50 -33.62 -30.27 11.38
CA GLN A 50 -33.19 -29.10 12.16
C GLN A 50 -34.34 -28.58 13.03
N SER A 51 -34.02 -27.90 14.13
CA SER A 51 -35.04 -27.21 14.93
C SER A 51 -35.37 -25.85 14.32
N VAL A 52 -36.53 -25.30 14.69
CA VAL A 52 -36.93 -23.92 14.35
C VAL A 52 -35.81 -22.94 14.69
N LEU A 53 -35.22 -23.08 15.89
CA LEU A 53 -34.14 -22.24 16.39
C LEU A 53 -32.84 -22.33 15.56
N SER A 54 -32.42 -23.52 15.12
CA SER A 54 -31.22 -23.64 14.28
C SER A 54 -31.45 -23.11 12.86
N THR A 55 -32.65 -23.24 12.33
CA THR A 55 -33.00 -22.73 10.99
C THR A 55 -33.11 -21.20 11.00
N LEU A 56 -33.68 -20.60 12.06
CA LEU A 56 -33.76 -19.14 12.23
C LEU A 56 -32.40 -18.45 12.45
N GLN A 57 -31.32 -19.18 12.75
CA GLN A 57 -29.97 -18.60 12.89
C GLN A 57 -29.36 -18.17 11.54
N ASN A 58 -29.81 -18.71 10.41
CA ASN A 58 -29.25 -18.43 9.09
C ASN A 58 -30.32 -18.44 7.99
N VAL A 59 -31.25 -17.50 8.04
CA VAL A 59 -32.30 -17.32 7.04
C VAL A 59 -31.74 -16.54 5.84
N GLN A 60 -31.64 -17.20 4.68
CA GLN A 60 -31.16 -16.59 3.43
C GLN A 60 -32.28 -16.11 2.51
N TYR A 61 -33.45 -16.76 2.56
CA TYR A 61 -34.57 -16.50 1.65
C TYR A 61 -35.89 -16.62 2.40
N ILE A 62 -36.89 -15.86 1.95
CA ILE A 62 -38.29 -15.96 2.38
C ILE A 62 -39.09 -16.28 1.11
N ARG A 63 -39.96 -17.29 1.17
CA ARG A 63 -40.84 -17.66 0.07
C ARG A 63 -42.29 -17.52 0.51
N LEU A 64 -43.07 -16.75 -0.24
CA LEU A 64 -44.51 -16.63 -0.11
C LEU A 64 -45.15 -17.35 -1.28
N TRP A 65 -46.12 -18.22 -1.03
CA TRP A 65 -46.93 -18.87 -2.06
C TRP A 65 -48.39 -18.92 -1.63
N LEU A 66 -49.29 -19.02 -2.60
CA LEU A 66 -50.73 -19.15 -2.39
C LEU A 66 -51.18 -20.50 -2.95
N SER A 67 -52.03 -21.20 -2.20
CA SER A 67 -52.61 -22.49 -2.56
C SER A 67 -54.12 -22.52 -2.21
N GLY A 68 -54.84 -23.56 -2.67
CA GLY A 68 -56.21 -23.82 -2.22
C GLY A 68 -57.34 -22.92 -2.77
N TYR A 69 -57.08 -22.07 -3.78
CA TYR A 69 -58.09 -21.17 -4.34
C TYR A 69 -58.76 -21.71 -5.62
N SER A 70 -60.08 -21.60 -5.71
CA SER A 70 -60.90 -22.03 -6.88
C SER A 70 -61.27 -20.89 -7.85
N LYS A 71 -60.98 -19.64 -7.47
CA LYS A 71 -61.19 -18.41 -8.26
C LYS A 71 -59.95 -17.52 -8.16
N PRO A 72 -59.70 -16.59 -9.09
CA PRO A 72 -58.57 -15.67 -9.00
C PRO A 72 -58.61 -14.83 -7.72
N VAL A 73 -57.57 -14.93 -6.88
CA VAL A 73 -57.41 -14.15 -5.64
C VAL A 73 -56.42 -13.01 -5.89
N ARG A 74 -56.74 -11.81 -5.38
CA ARG A 74 -55.83 -10.66 -5.37
C ARG A 74 -55.45 -10.32 -3.93
N LEU A 75 -54.29 -10.80 -3.49
CA LEU A 75 -53.67 -10.34 -2.25
C LEU A 75 -53.02 -8.96 -2.46
N ARG A 76 -53.18 -8.06 -1.49
CA ARG A 76 -52.44 -6.80 -1.40
C ARG A 76 -51.76 -6.75 -0.05
N ILE A 77 -50.46 -6.52 -0.04
CA ILE A 77 -49.66 -6.40 1.18
C ILE A 77 -49.12 -4.98 1.20
N ALA A 78 -49.39 -4.23 2.27
CA ALA A 78 -48.90 -2.86 2.42
C ALA A 78 -47.42 -2.84 2.83
N GLU A 79 -47.05 -3.68 3.80
CA GLU A 79 -45.70 -3.81 4.34
C GLU A 79 -45.45 -5.26 4.79
N ILE A 80 -44.20 -5.71 4.72
CA ILE A 80 -43.71 -6.92 5.40
C ILE A 80 -42.48 -6.52 6.22
N SER A 81 -42.60 -6.61 7.55
CA SER A 81 -41.57 -6.19 8.49
C SER A 81 -41.25 -7.32 9.48
N PHE A 82 -39.98 -7.56 9.76
CA PHE A 82 -39.58 -8.36 10.93
C PHE A 82 -39.69 -7.51 12.19
N VAL A 83 -40.74 -7.74 12.98
CA VAL A 83 -40.92 -7.09 14.29
C VAL A 83 -40.36 -8.01 15.37
N GLY A 84 -39.49 -7.47 16.22
CA GLY A 84 -38.87 -8.21 17.33
C GLY A 84 -38.57 -7.30 18.51
N ASN A 85 -38.76 -7.82 19.72
CA ASN A 85 -38.46 -7.06 20.93
C ASN A 85 -36.94 -7.04 21.20
N GLN A 86 -36.37 -5.85 21.44
CA GLN A 86 -34.98 -5.70 21.86
C GLN A 86 -34.77 -6.04 23.34
N TRP A 87 -35.85 -6.11 24.12
CA TRP A 87 -35.86 -6.62 25.48
C TRP A 87 -36.08 -8.14 25.46
N LEU A 88 -35.16 -8.86 26.09
CA LEU A 88 -35.19 -10.32 26.18
C LEU A 88 -35.74 -10.75 27.54
N GLU A 89 -36.55 -11.80 27.53
CA GLU A 89 -36.94 -12.53 28.74
C GLU A 89 -35.70 -13.19 29.36
N THR A 90 -35.51 -13.06 30.67
CA THR A 90 -34.39 -13.72 31.37
C THR A 90 -34.50 -15.26 31.29
N SER A 91 -35.72 -15.78 31.15
CA SER A 91 -36.02 -17.17 30.81
C SER A 91 -37.13 -17.20 29.75
N ARG A 92 -36.92 -17.89 28.63
CA ARG A 92 -37.87 -17.91 27.50
C ARG A 92 -39.12 -18.75 27.76
N ASP A 93 -39.02 -19.73 28.64
CA ASP A 93 -40.12 -20.66 28.98
C ASP A 93 -40.88 -20.21 30.24
N ASP A 94 -40.67 -18.97 30.71
CA ASP A 94 -41.38 -18.44 31.86
C ASP A 94 -42.85 -18.16 31.51
N SER A 95 -43.76 -18.74 32.29
CA SER A 95 -45.21 -18.53 32.19
C SER A 95 -45.71 -17.38 33.09
N VAL A 96 -44.86 -16.87 34.00
CA VAL A 96 -45.21 -15.86 34.99
C VAL A 96 -45.02 -14.43 34.48
N MET A 97 -44.05 -14.20 33.59
CA MET A 97 -43.82 -12.90 32.96
C MET A 97 -43.55 -13.04 31.47
N LYS A 98 -44.32 -12.32 30.64
CA LYS A 98 -44.08 -12.19 29.19
C LYS A 98 -43.87 -10.75 28.76
N VAL A 99 -43.08 -10.52 27.72
CA VAL A 99 -42.84 -9.17 27.18
C VAL A 99 -43.71 -8.88 25.97
N SER A 100 -44.37 -7.74 26.00
CA SER A 100 -45.11 -7.16 24.88
C SER A 100 -44.72 -5.68 24.70
N VAL A 101 -45.39 -5.03 23.76
CA VAL A 101 -45.33 -3.58 23.52
C VAL A 101 -46.78 -3.08 23.45
N VAL A 102 -47.04 -1.89 23.99
CA VAL A 102 -48.30 -1.15 23.81
C VAL A 102 -47.99 0.18 23.13
N ASN A 103 -48.84 0.64 22.21
CA ASN A 103 -48.59 1.86 21.45
C ASN A 103 -49.85 2.66 21.12
N ILE A 104 -49.72 3.97 20.88
CA ILE A 104 -50.89 4.85 20.72
C ILE A 104 -51.78 4.52 19.51
N GLU A 105 -51.22 3.92 18.45
CA GLU A 105 -51.95 3.69 17.21
C GLU A 105 -52.77 2.39 17.26
N ASP A 106 -52.17 1.30 17.77
CA ASP A 106 -52.81 -0.01 17.92
C ASP A 106 -53.65 -0.11 19.22
N ASN A 107 -53.24 0.57 20.30
CA ASN A 107 -53.84 0.46 21.65
C ASN A 107 -54.65 1.72 22.05
N SER A 108 -55.38 2.29 21.09
CA SER A 108 -56.24 3.47 21.32
C SER A 108 -57.57 3.16 22.03
N GLY A 109 -57.97 1.88 22.15
CA GLY A 109 -59.23 1.45 22.76
C GLY A 109 -59.08 0.34 23.80
N ALA A 110 -60.19 -0.07 24.42
CA ALA A 110 -60.23 -1.17 25.38
C ALA A 110 -59.90 -2.53 24.70
N PRO A 111 -59.31 -3.52 25.41
CA PRO A 111 -59.07 -3.55 26.87
C PRO A 111 -57.80 -2.80 27.33
N ASP A 112 -56.83 -2.59 26.43
CA ASP A 112 -55.56 -1.94 26.75
C ASP A 112 -55.52 -0.52 26.17
N HIS A 113 -56.08 0.45 26.89
CA HIS A 113 -56.06 1.85 26.45
C HIS A 113 -54.74 2.52 26.86
N TYR A 114 -53.83 2.69 25.90
CA TYR A 114 -52.53 3.32 26.12
C TYR A 114 -52.63 4.85 26.05
N THR A 115 -52.18 5.52 27.12
CA THR A 115 -52.03 6.98 27.17
C THR A 115 -50.56 7.36 27.22
N ILE A 116 -50.17 8.38 26.45
CA ILE A 116 -48.80 8.91 26.44
C ILE A 116 -48.42 9.42 27.84
N PRO A 117 -47.21 9.13 28.37
CA PRO A 117 -46.80 9.64 29.66
C PRO A 117 -46.73 11.18 29.71
N PRO A 118 -46.97 11.82 30.86
CA PRO A 118 -46.99 13.28 30.98
C PRO A 118 -45.70 13.95 30.46
N GLY A 119 -45.85 14.92 29.56
CA GLY A 119 -44.73 15.70 29.01
C GLY A 119 -43.95 15.03 27.86
N VAL A 120 -44.30 13.81 27.48
CA VAL A 120 -43.74 13.15 26.29
C VAL A 120 -44.43 13.68 25.03
N ILE A 121 -43.64 14.04 24.02
CA ILE A 121 -44.13 14.51 22.72
C ILE A 121 -43.77 13.49 21.64
N ARG A 122 -44.72 13.19 20.74
CA ARG A 122 -44.47 12.28 19.61
C ARG A 122 -43.36 12.86 18.74
N GLU A 123 -42.37 12.05 18.37
CA GLU A 123 -41.33 12.46 17.43
C GLU A 123 -41.95 12.83 16.08
N ARG A 124 -41.55 13.96 15.50
CA ARG A 124 -41.92 14.35 14.13
C ARG A 124 -40.80 13.91 13.18
N ASP A 125 -41.18 13.28 12.07
CA ASP A 125 -40.22 12.87 11.03
C ASP A 125 -39.48 14.10 10.47
N ARG A 126 -38.15 14.13 10.64
CA ARG A 126 -37.27 15.21 10.20
C ARG A 126 -36.80 15.05 8.75
N THR A 127 -37.05 13.90 8.12
CA THR A 127 -36.68 13.66 6.72
C THR A 127 -37.59 14.41 5.75
N GLN A 128 -38.82 14.74 6.17
CA GLN A 128 -39.81 15.51 5.42
C GLN A 128 -40.32 16.69 6.25
N PRO A 129 -39.52 17.76 6.44
CA PRO A 129 -39.87 18.91 7.27
C PRO A 129 -41.10 19.70 6.76
N ASP A 130 -41.55 19.40 5.54
CA ASP A 130 -42.71 20.02 4.89
C ASP A 130 -44.05 19.34 5.30
N GLN A 131 -44.01 18.18 5.98
CA GLN A 131 -45.21 17.43 6.41
C GLN A 131 -45.22 17.18 7.92
N GLU A 132 -46.41 17.20 8.54
CA GLU A 132 -46.60 16.87 9.96
C GLU A 132 -46.87 15.37 10.16
N ILE A 133 -45.86 14.55 9.84
CA ILE A 133 -45.87 13.12 10.13
C ILE A 133 -45.30 12.89 11.54
N PHE A 134 -46.13 12.36 12.43
CA PHE A 134 -45.72 11.94 13.77
C PHE A 134 -45.39 10.44 13.78
N GLY A 135 -44.26 10.06 14.36
CA GLY A 135 -43.91 8.67 14.62
C GLY A 135 -44.86 8.01 15.62
N ASN A 136 -44.94 6.68 15.58
CA ASN A 136 -45.72 5.90 16.54
C ASN A 136 -45.02 5.90 17.92
N GLU A 137 -45.78 6.18 18.97
CA GLU A 137 -45.32 6.27 20.36
C GLU A 137 -45.60 4.95 21.08
N GLN A 138 -44.55 4.30 21.61
CA GLN A 138 -44.60 2.91 22.07
C GLN A 138 -43.93 2.71 23.43
N SER A 139 -44.60 2.00 24.34
CA SER A 139 -44.08 1.60 25.65
C SER A 139 -43.82 0.09 25.71
N LEU A 140 -42.78 -0.30 26.44
CA LEU A 140 -42.56 -1.68 26.86
C LEU A 140 -43.70 -2.11 27.79
N ALA A 141 -44.20 -3.33 27.66
CA ALA A 141 -45.22 -3.90 28.53
C ALA A 141 -44.79 -5.25 29.10
N LEU A 142 -44.74 -5.36 30.43
CA LEU A 142 -44.48 -6.61 31.16
C LEU A 142 -45.83 -7.19 31.58
N LEU A 143 -46.19 -8.33 30.99
CA LEU A 143 -47.43 -9.06 31.29
C LEU A 143 -47.15 -10.01 32.45
N ILE A 144 -47.79 -9.79 33.61
CA ILE A 144 -47.60 -10.55 34.84
C ILE A 144 -48.79 -11.49 35.06
N ASN A 145 -48.49 -12.79 35.25
CA ASN A 145 -49.48 -13.85 35.42
C ASN A 145 -49.09 -14.78 36.58
N GLY A 146 -49.51 -14.45 37.80
CA GLY A 146 -49.27 -15.29 38.97
C GLY A 146 -47.88 -15.12 39.60
N LEU A 147 -47.37 -13.89 39.67
CA LEU A 147 -46.10 -13.61 40.34
C LEU A 147 -46.28 -13.71 41.86
N ARG A 148 -45.75 -14.78 42.47
CA ARG A 148 -45.91 -15.08 43.89
C ARG A 148 -45.20 -14.12 44.83
N ALA A 149 -45.67 -14.05 46.07
CA ALA A 149 -45.07 -13.24 47.13
C ALA A 149 -43.57 -13.49 47.30
N GLY A 150 -42.77 -12.43 47.23
CA GLY A 150 -41.31 -12.49 47.31
C GLY A 150 -40.60 -12.87 46.01
N GLU A 151 -41.30 -13.38 44.98
CA GLU A 151 -40.72 -13.65 43.67
C GLU A 151 -40.40 -12.35 42.90
N VAL A 152 -39.46 -12.49 41.97
CA VAL A 152 -38.96 -11.44 41.08
C VAL A 152 -38.95 -11.97 39.65
N ARG A 153 -39.34 -11.14 38.69
CA ARG A 153 -39.09 -11.36 37.25
C ARG A 153 -38.54 -10.10 36.62
N GLN A 154 -37.72 -10.26 35.57
CA GLN A 154 -37.10 -9.15 34.86
C GLN A 154 -36.89 -9.48 33.37
N VAL A 155 -36.93 -8.45 32.55
CA VAL A 155 -36.44 -8.43 31.17
C VAL A 155 -35.08 -7.75 31.12
N ALA A 156 -34.29 -8.03 30.08
CA ALA A 156 -32.96 -7.44 29.92
C ALA A 156 -32.68 -7.02 28.47
N LYS A 157 -31.98 -5.88 28.32
CA LYS A 157 -31.42 -5.40 27.07
C LYS A 157 -29.90 -5.37 27.18
N TYR A 158 -29.22 -5.96 26.19
CA TYR A 158 -27.78 -6.11 26.18
C TYR A 158 -27.13 -5.22 25.11
N PHE A 159 -26.19 -4.40 25.54
CA PHE A 159 -25.43 -3.43 24.73
C PHE A 159 -24.00 -3.93 24.49
N SER A 160 -23.85 -5.22 24.16
CA SER A 160 -22.55 -5.90 24.09
C SER A 160 -21.59 -5.32 23.05
N GLN A 161 -22.11 -4.84 21.91
CA GLN A 161 -21.31 -4.28 20.80
C GLN A 161 -20.97 -2.79 20.99
N ARG A 162 -21.85 -2.02 21.63
CA ARG A 162 -21.71 -0.58 21.89
C ARG A 162 -22.22 -0.29 23.31
N PRO A 163 -21.36 -0.38 24.33
CA PRO A 163 -21.72 -0.03 25.70
C PRO A 163 -22.23 1.40 25.76
N VAL A 164 -23.22 1.65 26.61
CA VAL A 164 -23.71 3.01 26.88
C VAL A 164 -22.78 3.65 27.91
N ASP A 165 -22.21 4.82 27.57
CA ASP A 165 -21.53 5.69 28.53
C ASP A 165 -22.56 6.68 29.10
N MET A 166 -22.94 6.46 30.36
CA MET A 166 -23.89 7.31 31.09
C MET A 166 -23.18 8.36 31.97
N PHE A 167 -21.85 8.39 31.96
CA PHE A 167 -21.03 9.08 32.96
C PHE A 167 -21.09 10.61 32.89
N ASN A 168 -21.28 11.19 31.70
CA ASN A 168 -21.35 12.66 31.52
C ASN A 168 -22.76 13.23 31.77
N TYR A 169 -23.66 12.43 32.35
CA TYR A 169 -25.01 12.83 32.74
C TYR A 169 -25.14 12.67 34.27
N ARG A 170 -26.12 13.31 34.90
CA ARG A 170 -26.30 13.22 36.37
C ARG A 170 -27.43 12.29 36.80
N ALA A 171 -28.41 12.06 35.93
CA ALA A 171 -29.55 11.19 36.23
C ALA A 171 -29.98 10.33 35.04
N LEU A 172 -30.60 9.19 35.35
CA LEU A 172 -31.34 8.33 34.42
C LEU A 172 -32.82 8.38 34.81
N LYS A 173 -33.66 8.78 33.86
CA LYS A 173 -35.10 8.93 34.02
C LYS A 173 -35.85 7.98 33.10
N LEU A 174 -36.98 7.47 33.55
CA LEU A 174 -37.92 6.65 32.77
C LEU A 174 -39.31 6.76 33.39
N PHE A 175 -40.34 6.58 32.58
CA PHE A 175 -41.72 6.51 33.08
C PHE A 175 -42.10 5.05 33.36
N VAL A 176 -42.80 4.84 34.48
CA VAL A 176 -43.39 3.55 34.86
C VAL A 176 -44.87 3.71 35.21
N HIS A 177 -45.65 2.67 34.93
CA HIS A 177 -47.08 2.61 35.18
C HIS A 177 -47.46 1.16 35.51
N GLY A 178 -48.20 0.94 36.60
CA GLY A 178 -48.65 -0.39 37.03
C GLY A 178 -50.14 -0.59 36.85
N ASP A 179 -50.57 -1.85 36.82
CA ASP A 179 -51.97 -2.23 36.87
C ASP A 179 -52.62 -1.83 38.21
N ARG A 180 -53.88 -1.40 38.15
CA ARG A 180 -54.68 -1.04 39.33
C ARG A 180 -54.88 -2.23 40.27
N SER A 181 -54.74 -3.45 39.76
CA SER A 181 -54.78 -4.69 40.56
C SER A 181 -53.64 -4.79 41.59
N PHE A 182 -52.50 -4.11 41.37
CA PHE A 182 -51.30 -4.29 42.21
C PHE A 182 -51.39 -3.60 43.57
N GLY A 183 -51.83 -2.34 43.63
CA GLY A 183 -51.79 -1.55 44.88
C GLY A 183 -50.38 -1.49 45.49
N ASP A 184 -50.29 -1.48 46.81
CA ASP A 184 -49.00 -1.41 47.55
C ASP A 184 -48.15 -2.71 47.45
N ASP A 185 -48.63 -3.78 46.79
CA ASP A 185 -47.99 -5.10 46.78
C ASP A 185 -46.84 -5.25 45.74
N ALA A 186 -46.57 -4.24 44.92
CA ALA A 186 -45.58 -4.29 43.83
C ALA A 186 -44.45 -3.25 43.95
N GLU A 187 -43.20 -3.71 43.84
CA GLU A 187 -42.02 -2.86 43.59
C GLU A 187 -41.56 -3.04 42.13
N VAL A 188 -41.24 -1.94 41.45
CA VAL A 188 -40.50 -1.96 40.17
C VAL A 188 -39.02 -1.67 40.44
N PHE A 189 -38.14 -2.31 39.68
CA PHE A 189 -36.70 -2.08 39.78
C PHE A 189 -36.00 -1.95 38.43
N LEU A 190 -34.95 -1.14 38.44
CA LEU A 190 -34.03 -0.93 37.33
C LEU A 190 -32.64 -1.40 37.76
N ARG A 191 -32.02 -2.28 36.98
CA ARG A 191 -30.63 -2.73 37.12
C ARG A 191 -29.82 -2.28 35.91
N PHE A 192 -28.62 -1.75 36.12
CA PHE A 192 -27.73 -1.44 35.00
C PHE A 192 -26.25 -1.52 35.38
N GLY A 193 -25.42 -1.97 34.43
CA GLY A 193 -23.98 -2.12 34.66
C GLY A 193 -23.31 -2.94 33.55
N ALA A 194 -22.22 -3.63 33.89
CA ALA A 194 -21.48 -4.44 32.92
C ALA A 194 -22.15 -5.80 32.64
N ASP A 195 -22.72 -6.42 33.69
CA ASP A 195 -23.34 -7.75 33.62
C ASP A 195 -24.29 -7.99 34.83
N THR A 196 -24.80 -9.22 34.97
CA THR A 196 -25.71 -9.63 36.06
C THR A 196 -25.01 -9.86 37.42
N LEU A 197 -23.69 -9.66 37.51
CA LEU A 197 -22.89 -9.73 38.73
C LEU A 197 -22.38 -8.34 39.16
N ASN A 198 -22.25 -7.41 38.20
CA ASN A 198 -21.69 -6.07 38.32
C ASN A 198 -22.73 -5.04 37.85
N TYR A 199 -23.70 -4.71 38.70
CA TYR A 199 -24.76 -3.75 38.42
C TYR A 199 -25.08 -2.84 39.61
N TYR A 200 -25.56 -1.65 39.26
CA TYR A 200 -26.33 -0.76 40.12
C TYR A 200 -27.81 -1.14 40.07
N GLU A 201 -28.53 -0.98 41.18
CA GLU A 201 -29.97 -1.26 41.29
C GLU A 201 -30.69 -0.07 41.94
N TYR A 202 -31.80 0.36 41.34
CA TYR A 202 -32.78 1.27 41.94
C TYR A 202 -34.12 0.53 42.06
N ARG A 203 -34.86 0.76 43.16
CA ARG A 203 -36.22 0.26 43.35
C ARG A 203 -37.13 1.35 43.88
N GLN A 204 -38.39 1.31 43.46
CA GLN A 204 -39.49 2.10 44.03
C GLN A 204 -40.80 1.28 44.03
N PRO A 205 -41.78 1.61 44.88
CA PRO A 205 -43.16 1.11 44.74
C PRO A 205 -43.74 1.44 43.36
N LEU A 206 -44.69 0.64 42.88
CA LEU A 206 -45.31 0.82 41.57
C LEU A 206 -46.79 1.23 41.69
N ASN A 207 -47.11 2.44 41.24
CA ASN A 207 -48.46 3.01 41.29
C ASN A 207 -49.20 2.89 39.94
N PHE A 208 -50.52 3.16 39.97
CA PHE A 208 -51.38 3.10 38.78
C PHE A 208 -51.24 4.31 37.84
N ASP A 209 -50.92 5.49 38.34
CA ASP A 209 -50.68 6.64 37.46
C ASP A 209 -49.26 6.58 36.87
N TRP A 210 -49.00 7.32 35.77
CA TRP A 210 -47.65 7.41 35.20
C TRP A 210 -46.71 8.16 36.15
N GLU A 211 -45.66 7.50 36.62
CA GLU A 211 -44.63 8.09 37.49
C GLU A 211 -43.27 8.17 36.80
N GLU A 212 -42.56 9.29 36.97
CA GLU A 212 -41.17 9.42 36.52
C GLU A 212 -40.22 8.82 37.58
N MET A 213 -39.69 7.63 37.30
CA MET A 213 -38.57 7.07 38.05
C MET A 213 -37.32 7.91 37.78
N ASN A 214 -36.74 8.50 38.82
CA ASN A 214 -35.56 9.36 38.73
C ASN A 214 -34.37 8.76 39.51
N VAL A 215 -33.36 8.30 38.78
CA VAL A 215 -32.17 7.62 39.33
C VAL A 215 -30.98 8.58 39.29
N ILE A 216 -30.60 9.14 40.44
CA ILE A 216 -29.50 10.12 40.53
C ILE A 216 -28.15 9.40 40.69
N PHE A 217 -27.23 9.59 39.75
CA PHE A 217 -25.97 8.85 39.70
C PHE A 217 -24.97 9.22 40.82
N SER A 218 -25.02 10.44 41.35
CA SER A 218 -24.18 10.83 42.50
C SER A 218 -24.61 10.12 43.79
N GLU A 219 -25.91 9.98 44.03
CA GLU A 219 -26.45 9.20 45.16
C GLU A 219 -26.09 7.71 45.00
N LEU A 220 -26.22 7.18 43.78
CA LEU A 220 -25.91 5.81 43.44
C LEU A 220 -24.41 5.45 43.59
N THR A 221 -23.51 6.34 43.15
CA THR A 221 -22.06 6.18 43.35
C THR A 221 -21.64 6.38 44.82
N SER A 222 -22.40 7.14 45.61
CA SER A 222 -22.17 7.25 47.06
C SER A 222 -22.32 5.91 47.79
N VAL A 223 -23.22 5.01 47.33
CA VAL A 223 -23.36 3.63 47.86
C VAL A 223 -22.07 2.85 47.70
N LYS A 224 -21.43 2.97 46.53
CA LYS A 224 -20.15 2.34 46.21
C LYS A 224 -19.05 2.85 47.14
N ALA A 225 -18.98 4.18 47.33
CA ALA A 225 -18.03 4.82 48.23
C ALA A 225 -18.22 4.39 49.70
N ALA A 226 -19.46 4.32 50.18
CA ALA A 226 -19.79 3.90 51.55
C ALA A 226 -19.47 2.42 51.82
N ARG A 227 -19.81 1.53 50.87
CA ARG A 227 -19.41 0.12 50.91
C ARG A 227 -17.89 -0.02 50.97
N ASP A 228 -17.19 0.66 50.07
CA ASP A 228 -15.74 0.56 49.97
C ASP A 228 -15.02 1.15 51.20
N SER A 229 -15.65 2.06 51.95
CA SER A 229 -15.15 2.56 53.24
C SER A 229 -15.37 1.62 54.43
N GLY A 230 -15.96 0.43 54.23
CA GLY A 230 -16.12 -0.58 55.27
C GLY A 230 -17.47 -0.55 56.01
N ALA A 231 -18.42 0.29 55.58
CA ALA A 231 -19.79 0.18 56.04
C ALA A 231 -20.47 -0.99 55.31
N ASN A 232 -21.16 -1.88 56.03
CA ASN A 232 -21.93 -2.99 55.45
C ASN A 232 -23.26 -2.53 54.79
N ALA A 233 -23.24 -1.38 54.12
CA ALA A 233 -24.37 -0.75 53.47
C ALA A 233 -24.44 -1.15 51.98
N SER A 234 -24.91 -2.36 51.70
CA SER A 234 -25.21 -2.81 50.32
C SER A 234 -26.49 -2.20 49.75
N GLN A 235 -27.28 -1.50 50.57
CA GLN A 235 -28.52 -0.81 50.20
C GLN A 235 -28.67 0.45 51.07
N ILE A 236 -29.09 1.57 50.48
CA ILE A 236 -29.47 2.80 51.20
C ILE A 236 -30.87 3.27 50.73
N PRO A 237 -31.65 3.98 51.58
CA PRO A 237 -32.84 4.70 51.12
C PRO A 237 -32.48 5.69 50.01
N ALA A 238 -33.34 5.85 49.00
CA ALA A 238 -33.19 6.86 47.96
C ALA A 238 -33.92 8.15 48.39
N PRO A 239 -33.22 9.23 48.82
CA PRO A 239 -33.88 10.42 49.37
C PRO A 239 -34.67 11.22 48.33
N SER A 240 -34.29 11.07 47.06
CA SER A 240 -34.87 11.73 45.89
C SER A 240 -36.04 10.97 45.24
N GLY A 241 -36.36 9.76 45.72
CA GLY A 241 -37.43 8.92 45.19
C GLY A 241 -38.71 8.89 46.06
N PRO A 242 -39.78 8.24 45.59
CA PRO A 242 -40.99 8.00 46.38
C PRO A 242 -40.69 7.30 47.72
N PRO A 243 -41.48 7.51 48.79
CA PRO A 243 -41.30 6.83 50.06
C PRO A 243 -41.25 5.30 49.92
N GLY A 244 -40.18 4.68 50.41
CA GLY A 244 -39.91 3.24 50.20
C GLY A 244 -38.94 2.93 49.05
N SER A 245 -38.39 3.94 48.37
CA SER A 245 -37.38 3.74 47.33
C SER A 245 -35.97 3.51 47.88
N PHE A 246 -35.15 2.74 47.15
CA PHE A 246 -33.80 2.35 47.59
C PHE A 246 -32.80 2.23 46.43
N TYR A 247 -31.55 2.61 46.71
CA TYR A 247 -30.39 2.27 45.88
C TYR A 247 -29.66 1.05 46.44
N SER A 248 -29.12 0.20 45.56
CA SER A 248 -28.27 -0.94 45.92
C SER A 248 -27.17 -1.18 44.87
N ILE A 249 -26.11 -1.89 45.25
CA ILE A 249 -24.97 -2.19 44.38
C ILE A 249 -24.53 -3.65 44.51
N ARG A 250 -24.25 -4.30 43.37
CA ARG A 250 -23.67 -5.65 43.30
C ARG A 250 -22.41 -5.62 42.44
N GLY A 251 -21.33 -6.25 42.90
CA GLY A 251 -20.05 -6.29 42.17
C GLY A 251 -19.38 -4.91 42.08
N ASN A 252 -18.63 -4.64 41.01
CA ASN A 252 -17.97 -3.35 40.77
C ASN A 252 -18.43 -2.73 39.43
N PRO A 253 -19.71 -2.31 39.31
CA PRO A 253 -20.24 -1.69 38.09
C PRO A 253 -19.55 -0.37 37.77
N ALA A 254 -19.59 0.06 36.50
CA ALA A 254 -19.11 1.36 36.05
C ALA A 254 -20.11 2.01 35.08
N LEU A 255 -20.37 3.31 35.25
CA LEU A 255 -21.26 4.12 34.40
C LEU A 255 -20.68 4.39 33.01
N THR A 256 -19.34 4.31 32.88
CA THR A 256 -18.61 4.48 31.62
C THR A 256 -18.81 3.34 30.63
N LYS A 257 -19.31 2.18 31.07
CA LYS A 257 -19.44 0.97 30.24
C LYS A 257 -20.66 0.13 30.63
N VAL A 258 -21.85 0.71 30.51
CA VAL A 258 -23.11 0.00 30.74
C VAL A 258 -23.41 -0.92 29.54
N GLN A 259 -23.27 -2.23 29.74
CA GLN A 259 -23.55 -3.28 28.74
C GLN A 259 -24.83 -4.06 29.01
N TYR A 260 -25.40 -3.91 30.20
CA TYR A 260 -26.60 -4.60 30.66
C TYR A 260 -27.55 -3.58 31.28
N ILE A 261 -28.81 -3.58 30.85
CA ILE A 261 -29.92 -2.90 31.51
C ILE A 261 -31.03 -3.93 31.69
N GLY A 262 -31.47 -4.16 32.93
CA GLY A 262 -32.57 -5.05 33.27
C GLY A 262 -33.68 -4.30 34.00
N ILE A 263 -34.93 -4.54 33.62
CA ILE A 263 -36.11 -3.93 34.25
C ILE A 263 -37.03 -5.04 34.72
N GLY A 264 -37.56 -4.94 35.93
CA GLY A 264 -38.34 -6.02 36.51
C GLY A 264 -39.30 -5.60 37.61
N VAL A 265 -40.12 -6.58 37.99
CA VAL A 265 -41.19 -6.44 38.98
C VAL A 265 -40.92 -7.42 40.12
N ARG A 266 -41.16 -6.96 41.34
CA ARG A 266 -41.06 -7.75 42.57
C ARG A 266 -42.38 -7.69 43.31
N ASN A 267 -42.90 -8.86 43.69
CA ASN A 267 -44.03 -8.93 44.61
C ASN A 267 -43.52 -8.78 46.06
N VAL A 268 -44.05 -7.80 46.79
CA VAL A 268 -43.75 -7.51 48.20
C VAL A 268 -44.94 -7.73 49.14
N SER A 269 -46.03 -8.34 48.65
CA SER A 269 -47.15 -8.78 49.51
C SER A 269 -46.65 -9.64 50.68
N GLY A 270 -47.22 -9.40 51.86
CA GLY A 270 -46.84 -10.08 53.11
C GLY A 270 -45.48 -9.68 53.72
N ARG A 271 -44.72 -8.75 53.11
CA ARG A 271 -43.36 -8.38 53.58
C ARG A 271 -43.33 -7.40 54.77
N TYR A 272 -44.47 -6.77 55.11
CA TYR A 272 -44.61 -5.82 56.23
C TYR A 272 -45.47 -6.40 57.37
N PRO A 273 -44.88 -6.99 58.42
CA PRO A 273 -45.63 -7.67 59.49
C PRO A 273 -46.34 -6.74 60.50
N PHE A 274 -46.43 -5.42 60.26
CA PHE A 274 -46.84 -4.42 61.27
C PHE A 274 -47.93 -3.43 60.81
N LYS A 275 -48.98 -3.88 60.11
CA LYS A 275 -50.23 -3.11 59.96
C LYS A 275 -51.47 -3.93 60.31
N THR A 276 -51.88 -3.82 61.58
CA THR A 276 -53.18 -4.24 62.16
C THR A 276 -53.45 -5.76 62.27
N ARG A 277 -54.47 -6.13 63.06
CA ARG A 277 -54.82 -7.55 63.40
C ARG A 277 -55.44 -8.36 62.25
N TYR A 278 -55.48 -7.82 61.03
CA TYR A 278 -55.92 -8.54 59.83
C TYR A 278 -54.73 -8.71 58.90
N THR A 279 -54.01 -9.82 59.05
CA THR A 279 -52.95 -10.21 58.12
C THR A 279 -53.56 -10.59 56.77
N THR A 280 -53.46 -9.70 55.79
CA THR A 280 -53.80 -10.02 54.40
C THR A 280 -52.92 -11.19 53.95
N PRO A 281 -53.49 -12.30 53.43
CA PRO A 281 -52.68 -13.42 52.95
C PRO A 281 -51.79 -12.97 51.79
N PRO A 282 -50.61 -13.60 51.59
CA PRO A 282 -49.75 -13.30 50.45
C PRO A 282 -50.53 -13.48 49.14
N ARG A 283 -50.44 -12.49 48.25
CA ARG A 283 -51.29 -12.40 47.05
C ARG A 283 -50.41 -12.45 45.81
N ASP A 284 -50.72 -13.38 44.91
CA ASP A 284 -50.07 -13.45 43.61
C ASP A 284 -50.51 -12.27 42.73
N LEU A 285 -49.54 -11.61 42.07
CA LEU A 285 -49.84 -10.47 41.20
C LEU A 285 -50.24 -10.94 39.80
N TYR A 286 -51.29 -10.32 39.26
CA TYR A 286 -51.78 -10.49 37.89
C TYR A 286 -52.09 -9.11 37.32
N GLY A 287 -51.54 -8.76 36.16
CA GLY A 287 -51.69 -7.43 35.57
C GLY A 287 -50.56 -7.06 34.62
N LYS A 288 -50.43 -5.78 34.29
CA LYS A 288 -49.45 -5.25 33.35
C LYS A 288 -48.59 -4.15 33.97
N VAL A 289 -47.30 -4.11 33.63
CA VAL A 289 -46.40 -2.97 33.96
C VAL A 289 -45.93 -2.34 32.66
N TRP A 290 -46.18 -1.06 32.47
CA TRP A 290 -45.70 -0.29 31.33
C TRP A 290 -44.47 0.51 31.70
N VAL A 291 -43.51 0.57 30.78
CA VAL A 291 -42.23 1.26 30.96
C VAL A 291 -41.87 2.00 29.68
N ASN A 292 -41.74 3.31 29.77
CA ASN A 292 -41.50 4.16 28.60
C ASN A 292 -40.35 5.17 28.82
N GLU A 293 -39.84 5.71 27.73
CA GLU A 293 -39.10 6.99 27.72
C GLU A 293 -37.87 7.02 28.64
N MET A 294 -37.04 5.98 28.53
CA MET A 294 -35.78 5.84 29.26
C MET A 294 -34.69 6.75 28.67
N ARG A 295 -34.39 7.85 29.37
CA ARG A 295 -33.46 8.92 28.96
C ARG A 295 -32.45 9.25 30.05
N VAL A 296 -31.24 9.62 29.66
CA VAL A 296 -30.28 10.27 30.56
C VAL A 296 -30.48 11.78 30.52
N THR A 297 -30.41 12.44 31.68
CA THR A 297 -30.68 13.88 31.83
C THR A 297 -29.60 14.58 32.65
N GLU A 298 -29.60 15.91 32.57
CA GLU A 298 -28.62 16.80 33.21
C GLU A 298 -27.17 16.48 32.79
N VAL A 299 -26.77 17.02 31.64
CA VAL A 299 -25.38 16.93 31.16
C VAL A 299 -24.42 17.64 32.13
N ASP A 300 -23.23 17.07 32.35
CA ASP A 300 -22.16 17.70 33.10
C ASP A 300 -21.54 18.88 32.33
N ASN A 301 -22.13 20.06 32.50
CA ASN A 301 -21.66 21.32 31.93
C ASN A 301 -20.50 21.94 32.74
N SER A 302 -19.62 21.12 33.32
CA SER A 302 -18.42 21.60 34.01
C SER A 302 -17.48 22.32 33.04
N PRO A 303 -17.02 23.56 33.33
CA PRO A 303 -16.12 24.28 32.44
C PRO A 303 -14.76 23.58 32.34
N GLY A 304 -14.12 23.71 31.18
CA GLY A 304 -12.77 23.22 30.93
C GLY A 304 -11.93 24.25 30.19
N GLY A 305 -10.67 24.40 30.59
CA GLY A 305 -9.72 25.32 29.97
C GLY A 305 -8.55 24.60 29.31
N ALA A 306 -7.97 25.21 28.28
CA ALA A 306 -6.69 24.81 27.74
C ALA A 306 -5.84 26.06 27.48
N TYR A 307 -4.54 25.96 27.74
CA TYR A 307 -3.60 27.02 27.38
C TYR A 307 -2.30 26.40 26.86
N ARG A 308 -1.68 27.11 25.92
CA ARG A 308 -0.45 26.70 25.26
C ARG A 308 0.49 27.91 25.18
N ILE A 309 1.75 27.68 25.51
CA ILE A 309 2.83 28.65 25.48
C ILE A 309 3.92 28.05 24.57
N ASP A 310 4.24 28.76 23.50
CA ASP A 310 5.35 28.43 22.61
C ASP A 310 6.32 29.61 22.60
N THR A 311 7.53 29.38 23.11
CA THR A 311 8.59 30.39 23.21
C THR A 311 9.76 29.95 22.36
N GLN A 312 10.20 30.78 21.42
CA GLN A 312 11.41 30.53 20.63
C GLN A 312 12.39 31.69 20.82
N ILE A 313 13.57 31.38 21.38
CA ILE A 313 14.68 32.31 21.56
C ILE A 313 15.74 31.96 20.54
N LYS A 314 16.09 32.91 19.66
CA LYS A 314 17.22 32.81 18.74
C LYS A 314 18.37 33.64 19.28
N LEU A 315 19.49 33.00 19.57
CA LEU A 315 20.74 33.63 19.97
C LEU A 315 21.61 33.71 18.71
N SER A 316 21.84 34.92 18.20
CA SER A 316 22.63 35.11 16.97
C SER A 316 23.97 34.39 17.09
N ASP A 317 24.32 33.64 16.04
CA ASP A 317 25.62 32.98 15.88
C ASP A 317 25.96 31.91 16.96
N PHE A 318 25.10 31.72 17.97
CA PHE A 318 25.29 30.74 19.04
C PHE A 318 24.22 29.63 19.06
N GLY A 319 22.97 29.89 18.68
CA GLY A 319 21.97 28.82 18.60
C GLY A 319 20.50 29.22 18.74
N ASN A 320 19.67 28.23 19.03
CA ASN A 320 18.26 28.44 19.39
C ASN A 320 17.85 27.62 20.62
N VAL A 321 16.84 28.14 21.32
CA VAL A 321 16.14 27.47 22.44
C VAL A 321 14.65 27.61 22.17
N SER A 322 13.96 26.48 22.09
CA SER A 322 12.50 26.40 21.89
C SER A 322 11.88 25.72 23.10
N PHE A 323 11.00 26.42 23.81
CA PHE A 323 10.23 25.91 24.93
C PHE A 323 8.76 25.82 24.54
N ASN A 324 8.15 24.67 24.78
CA ASN A 324 6.73 24.43 24.55
C ASN A 324 6.12 23.97 25.87
N TYR A 325 5.02 24.58 26.28
CA TYR A 325 4.22 24.15 27.43
C TYR A 325 2.75 24.12 27.04
N ALA A 326 2.06 23.01 27.28
CA ALA A 326 0.65 22.86 27.00
C ALA A 326 -0.06 22.22 28.20
N TYR A 327 -1.14 22.86 28.62
CA TYR A 327 -2.05 22.37 29.65
C TYR A 327 -3.45 22.20 29.06
N THR A 328 -4.13 21.13 29.44
CA THR A 328 -5.52 20.87 29.07
C THR A 328 -6.25 20.28 30.26
N ASP A 329 -7.35 20.91 30.63
CA ASP A 329 -8.28 20.45 31.67
C ASP A 329 -9.09 19.21 31.19
N PRO A 330 -9.42 18.25 32.07
CA PRO A 330 -10.19 17.05 31.73
C PRO A 330 -11.55 17.31 31.06
N ASN A 331 -12.16 18.48 31.28
CA ASN A 331 -13.45 18.85 30.70
C ASN A 331 -13.30 19.59 29.35
N TYR A 332 -12.09 19.99 28.94
CA TYR A 332 -11.90 20.73 27.68
C TYR A 332 -12.05 19.84 26.44
N HIS A 333 -12.79 20.33 25.44
CA HIS A 333 -12.99 19.65 24.16
C HIS A 333 -13.11 20.64 22.99
N GLY A 334 -13.01 20.13 21.77
CA GLY A 334 -13.31 20.89 20.55
C GLY A 334 -14.81 20.94 20.28
N VAL A 335 -15.23 21.86 19.40
CA VAL A 335 -16.64 22.05 18.99
C VAL A 335 -17.22 20.82 18.27
N ASP A 336 -16.34 19.97 17.72
CA ASP A 336 -16.64 18.68 17.08
C ASP A 336 -17.01 17.56 18.07
N ARG A 337 -16.64 17.71 19.35
CA ARG A 337 -16.86 16.70 20.40
C ARG A 337 -17.89 17.21 21.40
N ALA A 338 -18.76 16.32 21.86
CA ALA A 338 -19.75 16.65 22.88
C ALA A 338 -19.16 16.74 24.30
N PHE A 339 -18.01 16.10 24.56
CA PHE A 339 -17.45 15.95 25.91
C PHE A 339 -15.90 15.93 25.90
N GLY A 340 -15.30 16.31 27.02
CA GLY A 340 -13.86 16.14 27.32
C GLY A 340 -13.45 14.67 27.52
N ASP A 341 -12.14 14.41 27.49
CA ASP A 341 -11.58 13.05 27.62
C ASP A 341 -11.35 12.61 29.08
N ARG A 342 -11.74 13.46 30.06
CA ARG A 342 -11.63 13.22 31.51
C ARG A 342 -10.17 13.10 32.02
N VAL A 343 -9.18 13.57 31.24
CA VAL A 343 -7.75 13.50 31.57
C VAL A 343 -7.12 14.89 31.57
N THR A 344 -6.58 15.34 32.71
CA THR A 344 -5.72 16.53 32.76
C THR A 344 -4.40 16.21 32.06
N ARG A 345 -4.04 16.97 31.03
CA ARG A 345 -2.78 16.79 30.30
C ARG A 345 -1.84 17.95 30.60
N LYS A 346 -0.61 17.64 31.01
CA LYS A 346 0.49 18.60 31.21
C LYS A 346 1.66 18.12 30.37
N ASN A 347 1.93 18.80 29.26
CA ASN A 347 3.02 18.47 28.36
C ASN A 347 4.00 19.65 28.34
N TRP A 348 5.28 19.39 28.51
CA TRP A 348 6.30 20.41 28.28
C TRP A 348 7.52 19.83 27.57
N ALA A 349 8.19 20.68 26.79
CA ALA A 349 9.40 20.33 26.07
C ALA A 349 10.36 21.52 26.01
N VAL A 350 11.65 21.23 26.11
CA VAL A 350 12.74 22.17 25.84
C VAL A 350 13.60 21.55 24.75
N ASN A 351 13.79 22.26 23.64
CA ASN A 351 14.70 21.88 22.57
C ASN A 351 15.76 22.97 22.41
N THR A 352 17.02 22.65 22.58
CA THR A 352 18.16 23.53 22.35
C THR A 352 18.99 23.01 21.18
N ASN A 353 19.54 23.93 20.41
CA ASN A 353 20.55 23.63 19.40
C ASN A 353 21.60 24.74 19.42
N PHE A 354 22.74 24.45 20.03
CA PHE A 354 23.89 25.33 20.15
C PHE A 354 24.94 25.01 19.09
N VAL A 355 25.62 26.03 18.60
CA VAL A 355 26.78 25.92 17.71
C VAL A 355 27.98 26.44 18.51
N LEU A 356 28.93 25.55 18.80
CA LEU A 356 30.04 25.81 19.72
C LEU A 356 31.38 26.03 19.01
N ASP A 357 31.37 26.17 17.69
CA ASP A 357 32.55 26.48 16.88
C ASP A 357 33.14 27.86 17.20
N HIS A 358 32.31 28.86 17.46
CA HIS A 358 32.72 30.22 17.85
C HIS A 358 33.48 30.33 19.19
N PHE A 359 33.58 29.26 20.00
CA PHE A 359 34.43 29.21 21.20
C PHE A 359 35.85 28.67 20.94
N LEU A 360 36.11 28.20 19.71
CA LEU A 360 37.41 27.72 19.27
C LEU A 360 38.14 28.83 18.50
N PRO A 361 39.48 28.74 18.32
CA PRO A 361 40.22 29.74 17.56
C PRO A 361 39.65 29.90 16.14
N GLN A 362 39.51 31.14 15.66
CA GLN A 362 38.87 31.43 14.37
C GLN A 362 39.59 30.79 13.16
N ASP A 363 40.90 30.53 13.27
CA ASP A 363 41.69 29.80 12.27
C ASP A 363 41.30 28.32 12.16
N TRP A 364 40.59 27.78 13.16
CA TRP A 364 40.11 26.41 13.16
C TRP A 364 38.72 26.37 12.53
N THR A 365 38.62 25.81 11.33
CA THR A 365 37.37 25.52 10.60
C THR A 365 36.58 24.33 11.21
N THR A 366 36.60 24.23 12.54
CA THR A 366 35.94 23.19 13.32
C THR A 366 34.45 23.47 13.40
N SER A 367 33.60 22.44 13.34
CA SER A 367 32.15 22.58 13.51
C SER A 367 31.69 21.66 14.64
N LEU A 368 31.00 22.22 15.65
CA LEU A 368 30.48 21.49 16.81
C LEU A 368 29.02 21.89 17.09
N PRO A 369 28.05 21.32 16.36
CA PRO A 369 26.64 21.47 16.67
C PRO A 369 26.24 20.52 17.82
N LEU A 370 25.67 21.06 18.88
CA LEU A 370 25.20 20.34 20.06
C LEU A 370 23.70 20.61 20.28
N ALA A 371 22.88 19.58 20.15
CA ALA A 371 21.45 19.65 20.35
C ALA A 371 21.02 18.81 21.56
N TYR A 372 20.21 19.40 22.44
CA TYR A 372 19.59 18.72 23.58
C TYR A 372 18.08 18.94 23.55
N SER A 373 17.32 17.89 23.78
CA SER A 373 15.87 17.91 23.79
C SER A 373 15.34 17.14 25.00
N HIS A 374 14.59 17.82 25.86
CA HIS A 374 13.81 17.22 26.94
C HIS A 374 12.32 17.31 26.60
N GLN A 375 11.56 16.26 26.86
CA GLN A 375 10.10 16.25 26.78
C GLN A 375 9.51 15.44 27.93
N GLU A 376 8.57 16.03 28.65
CA GLU A 376 7.76 15.35 29.66
C GLU A 376 6.28 15.49 29.30
N ASN A 377 5.55 14.38 29.34
CA ASN A 377 4.10 14.33 29.14
C ASN A 377 3.47 13.63 30.34
N ILE A 378 2.60 14.35 31.05
CA ILE A 378 1.83 13.85 32.20
C ILE A 378 0.35 13.81 31.82
N ALA A 379 -0.29 12.67 32.04
CA ALA A 379 -1.72 12.48 31.93
C ALA A 379 -2.28 12.03 33.28
N LEU A 380 -3.08 12.90 33.91
CA LEU A 380 -3.73 12.65 35.19
C LEU A 380 -5.22 12.38 34.92
N PRO A 381 -5.71 11.12 35.03
CA PRO A 381 -7.13 10.85 34.88
C PRO A 381 -7.90 11.39 36.08
N LYS A 382 -9.07 12.01 35.86
CA LYS A 382 -9.95 12.52 36.94
C LYS A 382 -10.53 11.39 37.79
N TYR A 383 -10.65 10.18 37.24
CA TYR A 383 -11.22 8.99 37.87
C TYR A 383 -10.28 7.78 37.77
N LEU A 384 -10.34 6.88 38.75
CA LEU A 384 -9.52 5.67 38.76
C LEU A 384 -9.89 4.76 37.55
N PRO A 385 -8.90 4.20 36.82
CA PRO A 385 -9.16 3.42 35.61
C PRO A 385 -10.18 2.29 35.79
N ASN A 386 -11.16 2.22 34.87
CA ASN A 386 -12.30 1.29 34.90
C ASN A 386 -13.23 1.43 36.12
N THR A 387 -13.27 2.61 36.77
CA THR A 387 -14.19 2.91 37.86
C THR A 387 -14.74 4.33 37.77
N ASP A 388 -15.75 4.62 38.58
CA ASP A 388 -16.39 5.94 38.69
C ASP A 388 -15.87 6.77 39.87
N VAL A 389 -14.81 6.32 40.54
CA VAL A 389 -14.29 6.94 41.76
C VAL A 389 -13.27 8.02 41.39
N VAL A 390 -13.48 9.25 41.87
CA VAL A 390 -12.54 10.37 41.71
C VAL A 390 -11.20 10.01 42.34
N VAL A 391 -10.08 10.25 41.63
CA VAL A 391 -8.74 9.89 42.12
C VAL A 391 -8.42 10.62 43.43
N ASP A 392 -8.71 11.93 43.50
CA ASP A 392 -8.43 12.75 44.69
C ASP A 392 -9.24 12.30 45.92
N GLU A 393 -10.50 11.88 45.74
CA GLU A 393 -11.29 11.29 46.83
C GLU A 393 -10.75 9.93 47.28
N ALA A 394 -10.35 9.08 46.33
CA ALA A 394 -9.77 7.78 46.64
C ALA A 394 -8.44 7.92 47.40
N ALA A 395 -7.61 8.88 46.99
CA ALA A 395 -6.34 9.21 47.63
C ALA A 395 -6.56 9.72 49.07
N ARG A 396 -7.49 10.68 49.26
CA ARG A 396 -7.88 11.17 50.60
C ARG A 396 -8.39 10.03 51.50
N ARG A 397 -9.34 9.22 51.02
CA ARG A 397 -9.87 8.06 51.76
C ARG A 397 -8.80 7.02 52.08
N ALA A 398 -7.80 6.83 51.22
CA ALA A 398 -6.69 5.90 51.47
C ALA A 398 -5.79 6.37 52.63
N GLY A 399 -5.58 7.68 52.77
CA GLY A 399 -4.94 8.28 53.95
C GLY A 399 -5.80 8.12 55.21
N GLU A 400 -7.09 8.49 55.15
CA GLU A 400 -8.03 8.39 56.29
C GLU A 400 -8.14 6.95 56.85
N ARG A 401 -8.13 5.93 55.98
CA ARG A 401 -8.21 4.50 56.36
C ARG A 401 -7.03 3.99 57.19
N LYS A 402 -5.90 4.68 57.21
CA LYS A 402 -4.76 4.31 58.07
C LYS A 402 -4.99 4.62 59.55
N GLY A 403 -6.04 5.38 59.87
CA GLY A 403 -6.45 5.69 61.23
C GLY A 403 -5.59 6.80 61.88
N SER A 404 -6.05 7.29 63.03
CA SER A 404 -5.40 8.37 63.78
C SER A 404 -4.11 7.96 64.50
N THR A 405 -3.71 6.70 64.39
CA THR A 405 -2.47 6.13 64.96
C THR A 405 -1.32 6.02 63.96
N ALA A 406 -1.57 6.20 62.66
CA ALA A 406 -0.53 6.28 61.63
C ALA A 406 0.14 7.66 61.63
N THR A 407 1.40 7.74 61.22
CA THR A 407 2.09 9.03 61.12
C THR A 407 1.51 9.85 59.95
N PRO A 408 1.61 11.20 59.97
CA PRO A 408 1.20 12.04 58.84
C PRO A 408 1.89 11.64 57.52
N GLU A 409 3.14 11.19 57.60
CA GLU A 409 3.93 10.70 56.46
C GLU A 409 3.35 9.41 55.86
N GLU A 410 2.93 8.44 56.70
CA GLU A 410 2.30 7.21 56.23
C GLU A 410 0.93 7.46 55.57
N GLN A 411 0.17 8.43 56.08
CA GLN A 411 -1.11 8.84 55.50
C GLN A 411 -0.91 9.55 54.16
N GLN A 412 0.08 10.44 54.05
CA GLN A 412 0.45 11.11 52.81
C GLN A 412 0.97 10.12 51.77
N ALA A 413 1.88 9.21 52.13
CA ALA A 413 2.41 8.18 51.23
C ALA A 413 1.31 7.25 50.69
N ALA A 414 0.29 6.92 51.49
CA ALA A 414 -0.87 6.16 51.03
C ALA A 414 -1.72 6.93 49.99
N SER A 415 -1.89 8.23 50.18
CA SER A 415 -2.60 9.13 49.26
C SER A 415 -1.84 9.31 47.93
N GLU A 416 -0.57 9.72 48.00
CA GLU A 416 0.31 9.93 46.84
C GLU A 416 0.50 8.67 45.99
N ARG A 417 0.48 7.49 46.63
CA ARG A 417 0.53 6.21 45.93
C ARG A 417 -0.64 6.03 44.96
N ILE A 418 -1.87 6.35 45.36
CA ILE A 418 -3.06 6.23 44.50
C ILE A 418 -2.98 7.17 43.30
N ILE A 419 -2.50 8.40 43.51
CA ILE A 419 -2.26 9.38 42.43
C ILE A 419 -1.13 8.89 41.50
N THR A 420 -0.08 8.28 42.05
CA THR A 420 1.08 7.78 41.30
C THR A 420 0.81 6.49 40.54
N GLU A 421 -0.08 5.63 41.04
CA GLU A 421 -0.52 4.40 40.37
C GLU A 421 -1.57 4.67 39.28
N SER A 422 -2.28 5.81 39.31
CA SER A 422 -3.30 6.17 38.31
C SER A 422 -2.80 7.09 37.20
N GLN A 423 -1.76 7.90 37.43
CA GLN A 423 -1.18 8.76 36.40
C GLN A 423 -0.37 8.00 35.35
N THR A 424 -0.35 8.53 34.12
CA THR A 424 0.64 8.19 33.10
C THR A 424 1.67 9.32 33.00
N LEU A 425 2.96 8.96 33.04
CA LEU A 425 4.09 9.87 32.87
C LEU A 425 5.01 9.28 31.79
N SER A 426 5.43 10.11 30.82
CA SER A 426 6.45 9.76 29.84
C SER A 426 7.47 10.90 29.72
N VAL A 427 8.69 10.63 30.17
CA VAL A 427 9.87 11.51 30.08
C VAL A 427 10.76 11.01 28.96
N ARG A 428 11.32 11.93 28.16
CA ARG A 428 12.29 11.66 27.10
C ARG A 428 13.39 12.70 27.12
N ASP A 429 14.62 12.25 27.19
CA ASP A 429 15.82 13.06 27.03
C ASP A 429 16.56 12.58 25.78
N ASN A 430 17.02 13.51 24.95
CA ASN A 430 17.89 13.20 23.82
C ASN A 430 18.97 14.26 23.70
N PHE A 431 20.21 13.81 23.69
CA PHE A 431 21.43 14.61 23.53
C PHE A 431 22.12 14.16 22.25
N SER A 432 22.50 15.09 21.39
CA SER A 432 23.12 14.75 20.11
C SER A 432 24.13 15.77 19.61
N VAL A 433 25.20 15.24 19.03
CA VAL A 433 26.23 15.95 18.28
C VAL A 433 26.20 15.36 16.88
N SER A 434 25.66 16.11 15.92
CA SER A 434 25.21 15.56 14.64
C SER A 434 26.31 15.41 13.58
N ASN A 435 27.33 16.28 13.63
CA ASN A 435 28.44 16.34 12.66
C ASN A 435 29.62 17.15 13.24
N PHE A 436 30.29 16.61 14.26
CA PHE A 436 31.51 17.21 14.80
C PHE A 436 32.68 16.98 13.85
N LYS A 437 33.37 18.04 13.44
CA LYS A 437 34.54 17.98 12.53
C LYS A 437 35.66 18.86 13.07
N PHE A 438 36.87 18.34 13.14
CA PHE A 438 38.08 19.16 13.38
C PHE A 438 38.50 19.85 12.08
N GLY A 439 38.89 21.13 12.14
CA GLY A 439 39.29 21.89 10.95
C GLY A 439 40.59 22.65 11.17
N LEU A 440 41.68 21.96 11.49
CA LEU A 440 42.95 22.60 11.86
C LEU A 440 43.61 23.29 10.64
N PRO A 441 44.25 24.47 10.82
CA PRO A 441 44.77 25.29 9.71
C PRO A 441 46.06 24.74 9.04
N PHE A 442 46.63 23.64 9.53
CA PHE A 442 47.92 23.13 9.04
C PHE A 442 47.79 22.42 7.68
N GLN A 443 48.62 22.83 6.72
CA GLN A 443 48.65 22.27 5.35
C GLN A 443 49.41 20.93 5.23
N ALA A 444 49.95 20.39 6.33
CA ALA A 444 50.61 19.10 6.32
C ALA A 444 49.61 17.99 5.92
N TRP A 445 50.01 17.09 5.04
CA TRP A 445 49.11 16.09 4.44
C TRP A 445 48.37 15.24 5.49
N TYR A 446 49.05 14.87 6.58
CA TYR A 446 48.44 14.10 7.68
C TYR A 446 47.43 14.92 8.51
N VAL A 447 47.45 16.25 8.46
CA VAL A 447 46.39 17.09 9.06
C VAL A 447 45.25 17.27 8.08
N ARG A 448 45.54 17.73 6.86
CA ARG A 448 44.54 17.99 5.81
C ARG A 448 43.76 16.74 5.41
N ASP A 449 44.45 15.64 5.15
CA ASP A 449 43.88 14.43 4.56
C ASP A 449 43.44 13.40 5.59
N ILE A 450 43.93 13.46 6.84
CA ILE A 450 43.55 12.53 7.94
C ILE A 450 42.71 13.21 9.03
N ILE A 451 43.17 14.33 9.60
CA ILE A 451 42.47 14.95 10.75
C ILE A 451 41.24 15.73 10.27
N ASN A 452 41.39 16.58 9.25
CA ASN A 452 40.30 17.47 8.79
C ASN A 452 39.21 16.75 7.98
N SER A 453 39.46 15.51 7.56
CA SER A 453 38.52 14.63 6.86
C SER A 453 37.74 13.70 7.80
N LEU A 454 38.10 13.67 9.09
CA LEU A 454 37.36 12.94 10.13
C LEU A 454 36.14 13.73 10.60
N SER A 455 35.03 13.02 10.70
CA SER A 455 33.77 13.51 11.26
C SER A 455 33.24 12.53 12.29
N PHE A 456 32.67 13.06 13.37
CA PHE A 456 32.15 12.32 14.51
C PHE A 456 30.69 12.68 14.75
N ARG A 457 29.94 11.68 15.19
CA ARG A 457 28.51 11.77 15.50
C ARG A 457 28.28 11.06 16.81
N PHE A 458 27.49 11.66 17.68
CA PHE A 458 27.06 11.01 18.91
C PHE A 458 25.60 11.33 19.16
N ASN A 459 24.83 10.35 19.58
CA ASN A 459 23.47 10.50 20.05
C ASN A 459 23.30 9.65 21.30
N TYR A 460 22.70 10.20 22.34
CA TYR A 460 22.24 9.49 23.53
C TYR A 460 20.77 9.86 23.73
N ALA A 461 19.88 8.88 23.69
CA ALA A 461 18.47 9.06 23.95
C ALA A 461 18.06 8.16 25.12
N SER A 462 17.37 8.73 26.10
CA SER A 462 16.80 8.06 27.26
C SER A 462 15.30 8.34 27.33
N SER A 463 14.54 7.38 27.80
CA SER A 463 13.12 7.52 28.04
C SER A 463 12.69 6.71 29.26
N SER A 464 11.77 7.28 30.02
CA SER A 464 11.19 6.68 31.21
C SER A 464 9.68 6.83 31.14
N GLN A 465 8.94 5.74 31.26
CA GLN A 465 7.49 5.71 31.25
C GLN A 465 6.96 4.96 32.47
N ARG A 466 5.85 5.47 33.04
CA ARG A 466 4.96 4.72 33.94
C ARG A 466 3.52 4.97 33.54
N ASP A 467 2.66 4.01 33.79
CA ASP A 467 1.21 4.10 33.57
C ASP A 467 0.49 3.13 34.53
N PRO A 468 -0.86 3.08 34.55
CA PRO A 468 -1.57 2.19 35.47
C PRO A 468 -1.20 0.70 35.35
N SER A 469 -0.74 0.24 34.18
CA SER A 469 -0.32 -1.15 33.97
C SER A 469 1.19 -1.39 34.18
N ILE A 470 2.02 -0.36 34.04
CA ILE A 470 3.49 -0.44 34.08
C ILE A 470 4.04 0.41 35.24
N VAL A 471 4.75 -0.24 36.17
CA VAL A 471 5.44 0.42 37.29
C VAL A 471 6.57 1.31 36.79
N SER A 472 7.38 0.77 35.87
CA SER A 472 8.48 1.46 35.22
C SER A 472 8.83 0.76 33.91
N ALA A 473 8.91 1.51 32.83
CA ALA A 473 9.52 1.13 31.58
C ALA A 473 10.62 2.14 31.25
N THR A 474 11.87 1.70 31.26
CA THR A 474 13.03 2.54 30.93
C THR A 474 13.70 2.02 29.67
N SER A 475 13.99 2.93 28.74
CA SER A 475 14.72 2.62 27.53
C SER A 475 15.79 3.68 27.32
N TRP A 476 17.04 3.27 27.20
CA TRP A 476 18.11 4.15 26.75
C TRP A 476 18.84 3.53 25.57
N GLN A 477 19.37 4.40 24.72
CA GLN A 477 20.23 4.05 23.60
C GLN A 477 21.31 5.09 23.41
N TRP A 478 22.49 4.67 22.95
CA TRP A 478 23.45 5.58 22.34
C TRP A 478 23.93 5.05 21.00
N ASN A 479 24.24 6.00 20.12
CA ASN A 479 24.80 5.77 18.81
C ASN A 479 26.04 6.64 18.67
N PHE A 480 27.19 6.03 18.45
CA PHE A 480 28.43 6.68 18.05
C PHE A 480 28.64 6.46 16.56
N GLY A 481 29.11 7.46 15.84
CA GLY A 481 29.50 7.36 14.44
C GLY A 481 30.81 8.08 14.22
N MET A 482 31.71 7.48 13.45
CA MET A 482 32.92 8.08 12.92
C MET A 482 32.90 7.88 11.41
N SER A 483 33.26 8.90 10.64
CA SER A 483 33.30 8.82 9.18
C SER A 483 34.51 9.59 8.66
N TYR A 484 35.21 8.96 7.73
CA TYR A 484 36.44 9.40 7.09
C TYR A 484 36.28 9.30 5.59
N GLY A 485 36.61 10.37 4.85
CA GLY A 485 36.52 10.38 3.39
C GLY A 485 37.64 11.23 2.80
N VAL A 486 38.45 10.63 1.92
CA VAL A 486 39.54 11.32 1.22
C VAL A 486 39.48 11.03 -0.27
N THR A 487 39.62 12.07 -1.09
CA THR A 487 39.84 11.97 -2.54
C THR A 487 41.34 12.07 -2.82
N LEU A 488 41.91 11.06 -3.47
CA LEU A 488 43.35 11.03 -3.77
C LEU A 488 43.62 11.69 -5.13
N ASN A 489 44.69 12.49 -5.19
CA ASN A 489 45.14 13.08 -6.46
C ASN A 489 45.80 11.99 -7.32
N HIS A 490 45.29 11.80 -8.53
CA HIS A 490 45.69 10.75 -9.46
C HIS A 490 46.67 11.26 -10.53
N SER A 491 47.60 12.14 -10.15
CA SER A 491 48.58 12.75 -11.07
C SER A 491 49.66 11.78 -11.56
N LEU A 492 49.83 10.61 -10.92
CA LEU A 492 50.89 9.64 -11.24
C LEU A 492 50.38 8.52 -12.18
N PHE A 493 50.58 8.71 -13.47
CA PHE A 493 50.21 7.75 -14.52
C PHE A 493 51.39 7.51 -15.49
N LEU A 494 51.44 6.30 -16.07
CA LEU A 494 52.34 5.94 -17.16
C LEU A 494 51.58 5.98 -18.49
N GLN A 495 52.22 6.50 -19.54
CA GLN A 495 51.76 6.38 -20.93
C GLN A 495 52.82 5.58 -21.74
N PRO A 496 52.87 4.25 -21.59
CA PRO A 496 53.98 3.42 -22.08
C PRO A 496 54.14 3.41 -23.60
N PHE A 497 53.13 3.86 -24.35
CA PHE A 497 53.11 3.86 -25.81
C PHE A 497 52.98 5.26 -26.44
N SER A 498 53.09 6.32 -25.64
CA SER A 498 52.98 7.71 -26.12
C SER A 498 53.95 8.03 -27.26
N SER A 499 55.16 7.48 -27.23
CA SER A 499 56.18 7.58 -28.29
C SER A 499 56.22 6.40 -29.26
N LEU A 500 55.76 5.21 -28.85
CA LEU A 500 55.88 3.98 -29.64
C LEU A 500 54.73 3.80 -30.64
N PHE A 501 53.57 4.39 -30.36
CA PHE A 501 52.40 4.37 -31.25
C PHE A 501 52.21 5.68 -32.04
N ASP A 502 53.05 6.69 -31.78
CA ASP A 502 53.01 7.94 -32.52
C ASP A 502 53.40 7.70 -33.99
N GLY A 503 52.61 8.23 -34.92
CA GLY A 503 52.77 7.99 -36.36
C GLY A 503 52.33 6.61 -36.88
N ILE A 504 51.93 5.65 -36.02
CA ILE A 504 51.40 4.35 -36.47
C ILE A 504 49.87 4.42 -36.58
N TYR A 505 49.36 4.55 -37.81
CA TYR A 505 47.94 4.79 -38.14
C TYR A 505 46.89 3.95 -37.36
N ILE A 506 47.18 2.69 -37.03
CA ILE A 506 46.26 1.81 -36.29
C ILE A 506 46.36 1.97 -34.77
N LEU A 507 47.53 2.38 -34.27
CA LEU A 507 47.85 2.38 -32.84
C LEU A 507 47.84 3.80 -32.24
N GLU A 508 47.83 4.85 -33.06
CA GLU A 508 47.88 6.25 -32.61
C GLU A 508 46.75 6.60 -31.61
N ASP A 509 45.53 6.08 -31.80
CA ASP A 509 44.41 6.24 -30.84
C ASP A 509 44.70 5.70 -29.42
N TYR A 510 45.74 4.88 -29.28
CA TYR A 510 46.19 4.27 -28.03
C TYR A 510 47.42 4.96 -27.43
N LYS A 511 48.01 5.98 -28.08
CA LYS A 511 49.17 6.71 -27.54
C LYS A 511 48.88 7.39 -26.20
N ASP A 512 47.64 7.84 -26.03
CA ASP A 512 47.15 8.47 -24.80
C ASP A 512 46.77 7.48 -23.68
N TRP A 513 46.99 6.16 -23.84
CA TRP A 513 46.60 5.17 -22.82
C TRP A 513 47.31 5.42 -21.49
N LYS A 514 46.56 5.86 -20.48
CA LYS A 514 47.08 6.11 -19.13
C LYS A 514 46.89 4.87 -18.27
N ILE A 515 47.97 4.39 -17.69
CA ILE A 515 47.97 3.36 -16.65
C ILE A 515 48.29 4.05 -15.32
N TYR A 516 47.35 4.03 -14.37
CA TYR A 516 47.56 4.66 -13.06
C TYR A 516 48.38 3.77 -12.15
N LEU A 517 49.49 4.31 -11.64
CA LEU A 517 50.35 3.59 -10.69
C LEU A 517 49.67 3.42 -9.31
N PHE A 518 48.86 4.39 -8.94
CA PHE A 518 47.95 4.32 -7.78
C PHE A 518 46.51 4.35 -8.31
N PRO A 519 45.85 3.19 -8.50
CA PRO A 519 44.53 3.15 -9.11
C PRO A 519 43.43 3.66 -8.19
N ILE A 520 43.65 3.81 -6.89
CA ILE A 520 42.62 4.25 -5.93
C ILE A 520 42.37 5.75 -6.07
N MET A 521 41.16 6.14 -6.48
CA MET A 521 40.76 7.54 -6.68
C MET A 521 40.24 8.20 -5.40
N GLY A 522 39.70 7.42 -4.47
CA GLY A 522 39.15 7.92 -3.22
C GLY A 522 38.79 6.78 -2.30
N PHE A 523 38.81 7.06 -1.00
CA PHE A 523 38.59 6.09 0.06
C PHE A 523 37.64 6.68 1.09
N ASN A 524 36.56 5.96 1.39
CA ASN A 524 35.60 6.29 2.44
C ASN A 524 35.54 5.15 3.45
N SER A 525 35.53 5.49 4.74
CA SER A 525 35.40 4.54 5.84
C SER A 525 34.45 5.10 6.89
N SER A 526 33.51 4.29 7.38
CA SER A 526 32.70 4.60 8.55
C SER A 526 32.79 3.51 9.61
N LEU A 527 32.70 3.93 10.86
CA LEU A 527 32.47 3.08 12.02
C LEU A 527 31.26 3.64 12.75
N ASP A 528 30.21 2.86 12.89
CA ASP A 528 29.04 3.20 13.69
C ASP A 528 28.87 2.15 14.79
N GLY A 529 28.56 2.59 16.01
CA GLY A 529 28.39 1.75 17.19
C GLY A 529 27.09 2.09 17.89
N GLY A 530 26.22 1.11 18.08
CA GLY A 530 24.90 1.30 18.71
C GLY A 530 24.71 0.36 19.89
N ARG A 531 24.35 0.91 21.04
CA ARG A 531 23.97 0.13 22.24
C ARG A 531 22.63 0.64 22.76
N SER A 532 21.69 -0.27 23.04
CA SER A 532 20.39 0.04 23.60
C SER A 532 19.97 -0.99 24.65
N ARG A 533 19.22 -0.52 25.65
CA ARG A 533 18.69 -1.36 26.73
C ARG A 533 17.27 -0.91 27.05
N ASN A 534 16.32 -1.84 26.91
CA ASN A 534 14.91 -1.64 27.21
C ASN A 534 14.55 -2.54 28.40
N SER A 535 14.00 -1.95 29.45
CA SER A 535 13.57 -2.62 30.68
C SER A 535 12.11 -2.27 30.94
N SER A 536 11.30 -3.24 31.38
CA SER A 536 9.90 -3.00 31.72
C SER A 536 9.44 -3.88 32.89
N LEU A 537 8.70 -3.29 33.81
CA LEU A 537 8.12 -3.94 34.98
C LEU A 537 6.60 -3.68 35.01
N SER A 538 5.82 -4.75 34.84
CA SER A 538 4.36 -4.72 34.97
C SER A 538 3.93 -4.55 36.44
N ARG A 539 2.80 -3.88 36.66
CA ARG A 539 2.16 -3.69 37.97
C ARG A 539 1.38 -4.92 38.46
N THR A 540 1.28 -5.98 37.65
CA THR A 540 0.70 -7.26 38.05
C THR A 540 1.52 -7.95 39.15
N GLN A 541 0.83 -8.62 40.08
CA GLN A 541 1.47 -9.36 41.18
C GLN A 541 2.42 -10.43 40.63
N ASN A 542 3.62 -10.55 41.20
CA ASN A 542 4.70 -11.46 40.80
C ASN A 542 5.32 -11.22 39.40
N SER A 543 5.31 -9.99 38.88
CA SER A 543 5.97 -9.66 37.61
C SER A 543 7.48 -9.57 37.72
N ALA A 544 8.22 -10.36 36.93
CA ALA A 544 9.65 -10.16 36.72
C ALA A 544 9.94 -9.01 35.74
N VAL A 545 11.08 -8.33 35.92
CA VAL A 545 11.56 -7.30 34.98
C VAL A 545 11.87 -7.96 33.63
N ARG A 546 11.21 -7.50 32.57
CA ARG A 546 11.50 -7.92 31.19
C ARG A 546 12.54 -6.99 30.59
N GLU A 547 13.64 -7.57 30.13
CA GLU A 547 14.77 -6.82 29.61
C GLU A 547 15.13 -7.23 28.17
N THR A 548 15.51 -6.27 27.34
CA THR A 548 16.01 -6.49 25.99
C THR A 548 17.21 -5.59 25.75
N ARG A 549 18.33 -6.18 25.33
CA ARG A 549 19.61 -5.50 25.08
C ARG A 549 19.99 -5.63 23.61
N THR A 550 20.57 -4.59 23.05
CA THR A 550 21.32 -4.69 21.79
C THR A 550 22.65 -3.96 21.96
N PHE A 551 23.73 -4.53 21.45
CA PHE A 551 25.01 -3.85 21.36
C PHE A 551 25.71 -4.33 20.10
N ASN A 552 25.96 -3.41 19.16
CA ASN A 552 26.50 -3.75 17.85
C ASN A 552 27.45 -2.67 17.32
N ALA A 553 28.31 -3.07 16.39
CA ALA A 553 29.15 -2.16 15.62
C ALA A 553 29.04 -2.49 14.13
N SER A 554 28.90 -1.48 13.29
CA SER A 554 29.00 -1.60 11.82
C SER A 554 30.20 -0.83 11.30
N LYS A 555 30.94 -1.44 10.37
CA LYS A 555 32.10 -0.86 9.70
C LYS A 555 31.85 -0.86 8.21
N GLN A 556 31.94 0.29 7.57
CA GLN A 556 31.83 0.41 6.13
C GLN A 556 33.18 0.87 5.59
N LEU A 557 33.64 0.27 4.50
CA LEU A 557 34.86 0.67 3.80
C LEU A 557 34.58 0.61 2.32
N SER A 558 34.84 1.68 1.60
CA SER A 558 34.71 1.71 0.13
C SER A 558 35.84 2.48 -0.51
N PHE A 559 36.26 2.04 -1.69
CA PHE A 559 37.19 2.77 -2.53
C PHE A 559 36.81 2.66 -4.00
N GLY A 560 36.85 3.79 -4.69
CA GLY A 560 36.77 3.84 -6.15
C GLY A 560 38.16 3.59 -6.74
N TRP A 561 38.24 2.79 -7.81
CA TRP A 561 39.50 2.43 -8.43
C TRP A 561 39.44 2.56 -9.97
N LYS A 562 40.54 3.02 -10.58
CA LYS A 562 40.68 3.27 -12.02
C LYS A 562 42.08 2.84 -12.41
N ILE A 563 42.21 1.66 -13.00
CA ILE A 563 43.51 1.10 -13.41
C ILE A 563 43.99 1.78 -14.68
N THR A 564 43.08 2.01 -15.62
CA THR A 564 43.42 2.57 -16.93
C THR A 564 42.39 3.57 -17.46
N GLU A 565 42.86 4.55 -18.23
CA GLU A 565 42.04 5.52 -18.95
C GLU A 565 42.42 5.61 -20.44
N GLY A 566 41.40 5.65 -21.30
CA GLY A 566 41.58 5.57 -22.75
C GLY A 566 42.14 4.21 -23.17
N GLY A 567 42.74 4.17 -24.36
CA GLY A 567 43.48 3.00 -24.84
C GLY A 567 42.67 1.73 -25.10
N LEU A 568 43.39 0.61 -25.23
CA LEU A 568 42.86 -0.73 -25.45
C LEU A 568 41.90 -1.19 -24.34
N LEU A 569 42.19 -0.80 -23.10
CA LEU A 569 41.46 -1.20 -21.91
C LEU A 569 41.15 0.04 -21.08
N GLY A 570 39.87 0.36 -20.88
CA GLY A 570 39.41 1.39 -19.93
C GLY A 570 38.78 0.71 -18.72
N ILE A 571 39.61 0.28 -17.76
CA ILE A 571 39.21 -0.55 -16.62
C ILE A 571 39.18 0.32 -15.36
N GLY A 572 37.98 0.48 -14.80
CA GLY A 572 37.77 1.11 -13.50
C GLY A 572 36.55 0.51 -12.81
N GLY A 573 36.23 0.97 -11.61
CA GLY A 573 35.23 0.32 -10.78
C GLY A 573 35.21 0.81 -9.35
N ASP A 574 34.44 0.11 -8.54
CA ASP A 574 34.22 0.44 -7.14
C ASP A 574 34.30 -0.84 -6.32
N TYR A 575 34.81 -0.71 -5.10
CA TYR A 575 34.83 -1.78 -4.12
C TYR A 575 34.26 -1.27 -2.80
N GLY A 576 33.39 -2.06 -2.16
CA GLY A 576 32.76 -1.72 -0.89
C GLY A 576 32.60 -2.95 0.00
N ILE A 577 32.78 -2.76 1.31
CA ILE A 577 32.53 -3.73 2.39
C ILE A 577 31.62 -3.07 3.42
N ASN A 578 30.68 -3.83 3.96
CA ASN A 578 29.93 -3.50 5.16
C ASN A 578 29.99 -4.68 6.15
N ILE A 579 30.57 -4.50 7.34
CA ILE A 579 30.70 -5.53 8.37
C ILE A 579 29.89 -5.11 9.59
N LYS A 580 28.85 -5.88 9.95
CA LYS A 580 28.11 -5.72 11.21
C LYS A 580 28.51 -6.81 12.20
N ARG A 581 28.88 -6.39 13.40
CA ARG A 581 29.29 -7.24 14.52
C ARG A 581 28.36 -7.09 15.71
N ASP A 582 28.12 -8.21 16.36
CA ASP A 582 27.47 -8.27 17.67
C ASP A 582 28.50 -8.12 18.79
N LEU A 583 28.19 -7.26 19.75
CA LEU A 583 28.99 -6.93 20.93
C LEU A 583 28.24 -7.24 22.23
N LEU A 584 27.05 -7.85 22.16
CA LEU A 584 26.18 -8.13 23.31
C LEU A 584 26.88 -8.90 24.44
N PHE A 585 27.88 -9.73 24.14
CA PHE A 585 28.67 -10.45 25.14
C PHE A 585 29.49 -9.55 26.09
N LEU A 586 29.69 -8.28 25.74
CA LEU A 586 30.33 -7.27 26.59
C LEU A 586 29.34 -6.51 27.49
N ASP A 587 28.03 -6.68 27.24
CA ASP A 587 26.96 -6.01 28.00
C ASP A 587 26.62 -6.79 29.29
N THR A 588 27.65 -6.98 30.12
CA THR A 588 27.56 -7.63 31.43
C THR A 588 27.12 -6.63 32.51
N THR A 589 26.84 -7.11 33.72
CA THR A 589 26.38 -6.28 34.86
C THR A 589 27.46 -5.35 35.44
N GLY A 590 28.72 -5.48 35.02
CA GLY A 590 29.82 -4.59 35.43
C GLY A 590 29.94 -3.35 34.54
N SER A 591 30.42 -2.24 35.10
CA SER A 591 30.71 -1.02 34.34
C SER A 591 31.97 -1.23 33.47
N GLN A 592 31.77 -1.46 32.17
CA GLN A 592 32.86 -1.50 31.19
C GLN A 592 33.39 -0.09 30.94
N GLY A 593 34.72 0.08 30.92
CA GLY A 593 35.34 1.38 30.67
C GLY A 593 35.11 1.88 29.24
N PHE A 594 34.96 3.19 29.05
CA PHE A 594 34.76 3.80 27.72
C PHE A 594 35.84 3.40 26.70
N SER A 595 37.10 3.30 27.12
CA SER A 595 38.21 2.80 26.28
C SER A 595 38.00 1.35 25.81
N GLN A 596 37.51 0.46 26.67
CA GLN A 596 37.21 -0.93 26.32
C GLN A 596 36.03 -1.00 25.32
N ILE A 597 35.01 -0.17 25.51
CA ILE A 597 33.88 -0.03 24.58
C ILE A 597 34.39 0.44 23.21
N LEU A 598 35.21 1.50 23.14
CA LEU A 598 35.81 1.98 21.90
C LEU A 598 36.66 0.89 21.22
N GLN A 599 37.59 0.25 21.94
CA GLN A 599 38.43 -0.82 21.40
C GLN A 599 37.58 -1.98 20.84
N ALA A 600 36.46 -2.30 21.51
CA ALA A 600 35.53 -3.32 21.06
C ALA A 600 34.76 -2.91 19.80
N LEU A 601 34.34 -1.64 19.66
CA LEU A 601 33.80 -1.11 18.40
C LEU A 601 34.81 -1.26 17.25
N PHE A 602 36.07 -0.88 17.47
CA PHE A 602 37.12 -0.90 16.44
C PHE A 602 37.62 -2.30 16.06
N PHE A 603 37.78 -3.22 17.01
CA PHE A 603 38.45 -4.52 16.77
C PHE A 603 37.71 -5.75 17.31
N GLY A 604 36.85 -5.59 18.32
CA GLY A 604 36.08 -6.68 18.93
C GLY A 604 34.88 -7.13 18.10
N GLY A 605 34.02 -7.93 18.73
CA GLY A 605 32.72 -8.37 18.19
C GLY A 605 32.73 -9.72 17.49
N ARG A 606 31.57 -10.40 17.51
CA ARG A 606 31.29 -11.59 16.69
C ARG A 606 30.67 -11.15 15.37
N ASP A 607 31.09 -11.72 14.24
CA ASP A 607 30.54 -11.35 12.93
C ASP A 607 29.05 -11.76 12.83
N GLY A 608 28.17 -10.78 12.63
CA GLY A 608 26.71 -10.95 12.51
C GLY A 608 26.22 -10.81 11.07
N SER A 609 26.78 -9.88 10.30
CA SER A 609 26.63 -9.85 8.84
C SER A 609 27.84 -9.22 8.15
N TYR A 610 28.10 -9.64 6.92
CA TYR A 610 29.14 -9.10 6.05
C TYR A 610 28.56 -8.93 4.65
N GLY A 611 28.69 -7.74 4.08
CA GLY A 611 28.31 -7.42 2.70
C GLY A 611 29.53 -6.92 1.94
N GLN A 612 29.61 -7.26 0.66
CA GLN A 612 30.68 -6.85 -0.24
C GLN A 612 30.08 -6.52 -1.60
N ASN A 613 30.31 -5.30 -2.09
CA ASN A 613 29.95 -4.87 -3.44
C ASN A 613 31.24 -4.66 -4.22
N MET A 614 31.30 -5.18 -5.44
CA MET A 614 32.37 -4.86 -6.37
C MET A 614 31.80 -4.66 -7.77
N THR A 615 32.16 -3.54 -8.39
CA THR A 615 31.82 -3.22 -9.78
C THR A 615 33.11 -3.13 -10.59
N PHE A 616 33.15 -3.77 -11.75
CA PHE A 616 34.15 -3.60 -12.80
C PHE A 616 33.44 -3.01 -14.02
N ASN A 617 33.91 -1.87 -14.49
CA ASN A 617 33.45 -1.20 -15.69
C ASN A 617 34.56 -1.28 -16.73
N PHE A 618 34.22 -1.75 -17.92
CA PHE A 618 35.12 -1.91 -19.06
C PHE A 618 34.63 -1.06 -20.23
N LYS A 619 35.39 -0.02 -20.56
CA LYS A 619 35.10 0.93 -21.66
C LYS A 619 36.33 1.08 -22.57
N PRO A 620 36.64 0.08 -23.41
CA PRO A 620 37.74 0.17 -24.36
C PRO A 620 37.49 1.29 -25.39
N ARG A 621 38.55 2.00 -25.79
CA ARG A 621 38.54 2.83 -27.01
C ARG A 621 38.74 1.89 -28.20
N ILE A 622 37.94 2.06 -29.24
CA ILE A 622 38.11 1.32 -30.51
C ILE A 622 39.00 2.15 -31.42
N PRO A 623 39.97 1.55 -32.13
CA PRO A 623 40.94 2.28 -32.92
C PRO A 623 40.28 2.76 -34.21
N ASN A 624 40.65 3.93 -34.71
CA ASN A 624 40.02 4.57 -35.86
C ASN A 624 40.47 4.02 -37.22
N ILE A 625 40.60 2.70 -37.32
CA ILE A 625 40.92 1.98 -38.54
C ILE A 625 39.82 2.27 -39.57
N LEU A 626 40.17 2.82 -40.75
CA LEU A 626 39.22 3.09 -41.84
C LEU A 626 38.00 3.95 -41.42
N ASN A 627 38.19 4.90 -40.50
CA ASN A 627 37.12 5.73 -39.92
C ASN A 627 36.06 4.97 -39.09
N ILE A 628 36.35 3.75 -38.59
CA ILE A 628 35.35 2.89 -37.92
C ILE A 628 34.70 3.51 -36.67
N THR A 629 35.37 4.44 -35.98
CA THR A 629 34.78 5.15 -34.83
C THR A 629 33.68 6.14 -35.23
N LYS A 630 33.53 6.47 -36.52
CA LYS A 630 32.35 7.17 -37.05
C LYS A 630 31.11 6.27 -37.14
N TYR A 631 31.30 4.96 -37.09
CA TYR A 631 30.25 3.94 -37.17
C TYR A 631 30.05 3.20 -35.86
N PHE A 632 30.98 3.31 -34.92
CA PHE A 632 30.97 2.61 -33.65
C PHE A 632 31.28 3.59 -32.51
N ASP A 633 30.26 3.88 -31.70
CA ASP A 633 30.28 5.00 -30.76
C ASP A 633 31.03 4.64 -29.47
N GLN A 634 30.62 3.55 -28.82
CA GLN A 634 31.32 2.96 -27.67
C GLN A 634 30.90 1.51 -27.43
N LEU A 635 31.85 0.69 -26.96
CA LEU A 635 31.59 -0.62 -26.36
C LEU A 635 31.69 -0.43 -24.85
N SER A 636 30.65 -0.81 -24.12
CA SER A 636 30.66 -0.82 -22.67
C SER A 636 30.27 -2.19 -22.15
N ALA A 637 31.12 -2.78 -21.30
CA ALA A 637 30.75 -3.94 -20.50
C ALA A 637 30.86 -3.58 -19.01
N GLY A 638 29.98 -4.15 -18.18
CA GLY A 638 29.95 -3.93 -16.75
C GLY A 638 29.67 -5.25 -16.02
N TYR A 639 30.51 -5.57 -15.04
CA TYR A 639 30.33 -6.70 -14.13
C TYR A 639 30.19 -6.17 -12.71
N ARG A 640 29.02 -6.35 -12.09
CA ARG A 640 28.81 -6.03 -10.67
C ARG A 640 28.50 -7.31 -9.91
N VAL A 641 29.03 -7.45 -8.71
CA VAL A 641 28.68 -8.49 -7.76
C VAL A 641 28.45 -7.92 -6.37
N ASN A 642 27.36 -8.34 -5.74
CA ASN A 642 27.03 -8.10 -4.35
C ASN A 642 27.05 -9.45 -3.62
N TYR A 643 28.04 -9.70 -2.78
CA TYR A 643 28.09 -10.84 -1.87
C TYR A 643 27.58 -10.45 -0.49
N ALA A 644 26.86 -11.35 0.16
CA ALA A 644 26.31 -11.18 1.49
C ALA A 644 26.45 -12.46 2.32
N TRP A 645 26.84 -12.31 3.58
CA TRP A 645 26.90 -13.36 4.59
C TRP A 645 26.19 -12.88 5.86
N GLN A 646 25.44 -13.76 6.50
CA GLN A 646 24.65 -13.46 7.69
C GLN A 646 24.75 -14.61 8.69
N ASN A 647 24.67 -14.30 9.98
CA ASN A 647 24.83 -15.25 11.08
C ASN A 647 23.76 -15.02 12.16
N ALA A 648 22.73 -15.86 12.15
CA ALA A 648 21.70 -15.90 13.18
C ALA A 648 22.20 -16.71 14.39
N PHE A 649 22.88 -16.03 15.33
CA PHE A 649 23.55 -16.63 16.49
C PHE A 649 22.73 -17.66 17.28
N GLN A 650 21.40 -17.52 17.34
CA GLN A 650 20.50 -18.46 18.02
C GLN A 650 20.50 -19.88 17.43
N ARG A 651 20.92 -20.07 16.18
CA ARG A 651 20.88 -21.37 15.47
C ARG A 651 22.26 -21.98 15.21
N GLY A 652 23.33 -21.45 15.83
CA GLY A 652 24.70 -21.92 15.60
C GLY A 652 25.10 -21.85 14.11
N ASP A 653 25.79 -22.86 13.60
CA ASP A 653 26.22 -22.91 12.19
C ASP A 653 25.05 -23.02 11.20
N LEU A 654 23.87 -23.54 11.60
CA LEU A 654 22.66 -23.51 10.77
C LEU A 654 22.13 -22.07 10.59
N GLY A 655 22.48 -21.16 11.50
CA GLY A 655 22.19 -19.73 11.37
C GLY A 655 23.05 -18.99 10.35
N LYS A 656 24.10 -19.63 9.80
CA LYS A 656 25.03 -19.00 8.86
C LYS A 656 24.58 -19.22 7.43
N ASN A 657 24.29 -18.13 6.72
CA ASN A 657 23.86 -18.14 5.33
C ASN A 657 24.80 -17.27 4.50
N ALA A 658 25.07 -17.70 3.26
CA ALA A 658 25.85 -16.94 2.30
C ALA A 658 25.05 -16.80 1.00
N ALA A 659 25.12 -15.66 0.35
CA ALA A 659 24.46 -15.38 -0.92
C ALA A 659 25.32 -14.44 -1.76
N TRP A 660 25.11 -14.46 -3.07
CA TRP A 660 25.61 -13.42 -3.96
C TRP A 660 24.60 -13.13 -5.05
N GLU A 661 24.66 -11.93 -5.59
CA GLU A 661 23.92 -11.49 -6.77
C GLU A 661 24.90 -10.76 -7.69
N ASN A 662 25.04 -11.23 -8.94
CA ASN A 662 25.83 -10.54 -9.95
C ASN A 662 24.95 -10.03 -11.10
N SER A 663 25.43 -8.99 -11.76
CA SER A 663 24.84 -8.45 -12.98
C SER A 663 25.94 -8.21 -14.00
N ILE A 664 25.86 -8.91 -15.13
CA ILE A 664 26.67 -8.69 -16.32
C ILE A 664 25.84 -7.83 -17.28
N SER A 665 26.46 -6.79 -17.81
CA SER A 665 25.86 -5.92 -18.82
C SER A 665 26.86 -5.71 -19.95
N MET A 666 26.37 -5.70 -21.19
CA MET A 666 27.13 -5.38 -22.38
C MET A 666 26.26 -4.52 -23.30
N GLY A 667 26.79 -3.39 -23.74
CA GLY A 667 26.11 -2.43 -24.61
C GLY A 667 27.02 -2.05 -25.77
N MET A 668 26.45 -2.06 -26.97
CA MET A 668 27.13 -1.70 -28.23
C MET A 668 26.24 -0.76 -29.04
N ASN A 669 26.79 0.36 -29.50
CA ASN A 669 26.10 1.34 -30.33
C ASN A 669 26.79 1.47 -31.69
N PHE A 670 26.04 1.16 -32.75
CA PHE A 670 26.46 1.31 -34.14
C PHE A 670 25.70 2.46 -34.81
N ARG A 671 26.38 3.20 -35.70
CA ARG A 671 25.82 4.24 -36.57
C ARG A 671 26.04 3.80 -38.02
N LEU A 672 25.04 3.21 -38.65
CA LEU A 672 25.15 2.63 -39.99
C LEU A 672 25.03 3.68 -41.10
N LYS A 673 24.22 4.71 -40.90
CA LYS A 673 24.05 5.83 -41.84
C LYS A 673 25.37 6.50 -42.23
N SER A 674 26.28 6.73 -41.28
CA SER A 674 27.61 7.31 -41.56
C SER A 674 28.52 6.40 -42.40
N LEU A 675 28.30 5.08 -42.38
CA LEU A 675 28.97 4.09 -43.24
C LEU A 675 28.34 4.07 -44.64
N ALA A 676 27.01 4.10 -44.70
CA ALA A 676 26.23 4.19 -45.94
C ALA A 676 26.58 5.45 -46.75
N ASP A 677 26.67 6.61 -46.09
CA ASP A 677 26.94 7.90 -46.74
C ASP A 677 28.36 8.01 -47.34
N GLN A 678 29.30 7.11 -46.98
CA GLN A 678 30.60 7.04 -47.67
C GLN A 678 30.58 6.15 -48.91
N TRP A 679 29.82 5.05 -48.90
CA TRP A 679 29.71 4.14 -50.05
C TRP A 679 28.74 4.66 -51.12
N PHE A 680 27.75 5.46 -50.73
CA PHE A 680 26.72 6.03 -51.61
C PHE A 680 26.82 7.55 -51.74
N LYS A 681 28.02 8.10 -51.54
CA LYS A 681 28.35 9.48 -51.89
C LYS A 681 28.13 9.69 -53.39
N ASP A 682 27.36 10.72 -53.72
CA ASP A 682 27.40 11.33 -55.04
C ASP A 682 28.46 12.44 -55.01
N ASP A 683 29.22 12.57 -56.09
CA ASP A 683 30.22 13.64 -56.23
C ASP A 683 29.52 14.96 -56.59
N GLU A 684 28.76 15.51 -55.65
CA GLU A 684 28.11 16.80 -55.83
C GLU A 684 29.11 17.98 -55.76
N VAL A 685 29.01 18.85 -56.75
CA VAL A 685 29.67 20.15 -56.88
C VAL A 685 29.49 20.98 -55.60
N PRO A 686 30.52 21.70 -55.11
CA PRO A 686 30.47 22.36 -53.80
C PRO A 686 29.35 23.42 -53.70
N ALA A 687 28.36 23.13 -52.85
CA ALA A 687 27.30 24.07 -52.50
C ALA A 687 27.88 25.32 -51.83
N LYS A 688 27.50 26.51 -52.31
CA LYS A 688 27.88 27.80 -51.72
C LYS A 688 27.42 27.90 -50.26
N SER A 689 28.24 28.58 -49.46
CA SER A 689 28.10 28.74 -48.02
C SER A 689 26.73 29.27 -47.57
N LYS A 690 26.09 28.55 -46.64
CA LYS A 690 24.95 29.08 -45.88
C LYS A 690 25.46 30.12 -44.88
N GLN A 691 24.91 31.33 -44.97
CA GLN A 691 25.22 32.43 -44.05
C GLN A 691 24.73 32.14 -42.63
N GLN A 692 25.44 32.72 -41.65
CA GLN A 692 25.10 32.65 -40.23
C GLN A 692 23.81 33.42 -39.91
N GLN A 693 23.08 32.97 -38.88
CA GLN A 693 21.95 33.72 -38.31
C GLN A 693 22.46 35.00 -37.61
N PRO A 694 21.84 36.17 -37.82
CA PRO A 694 22.08 37.34 -36.98
C PRO A 694 21.30 37.27 -35.65
N PRO A 695 21.75 37.97 -34.59
CA PRO A 695 21.07 37.99 -33.30
C PRO A 695 19.81 38.89 -33.30
N ARG A 696 18.88 38.59 -32.37
CA ARG A 696 17.63 39.34 -32.14
C ARG A 696 17.87 40.79 -31.70
N ILE A 697 17.23 41.75 -32.37
CA ILE A 697 16.92 43.11 -31.86
C ILE A 697 15.45 43.45 -32.19
N GLN A 698 14.88 44.47 -31.51
CA GLN A 698 13.45 44.71 -31.28
C GLN A 698 12.72 45.59 -32.33
N GLN A 699 11.38 45.53 -32.24
CA GLN A 699 10.30 46.34 -32.84
C GLN A 699 10.62 47.74 -33.44
N ARG A 700 10.09 48.03 -34.66
CA ARG A 700 9.04 49.07 -34.92
C ARG A 700 8.59 49.17 -36.40
N GLU A 701 7.27 49.29 -36.57
CA GLU A 701 6.43 50.02 -37.57
C GLU A 701 6.70 50.04 -39.11
N LEU A 702 5.58 50.25 -39.85
CA LEU A 702 5.33 50.26 -41.31
C LEU A 702 5.44 51.71 -41.92
N PRO A 703 5.19 52.01 -43.23
CA PRO A 703 5.18 51.25 -44.52
C PRO A 703 5.75 52.00 -45.78
N LYS A 704 5.51 51.43 -46.98
CA LYS A 704 5.17 52.05 -48.31
C LYS A 704 6.21 52.25 -49.45
N ASP A 705 5.92 51.53 -50.54
CA ASP A 705 5.67 51.96 -51.94
C ASP A 705 6.74 52.57 -52.88
N ILE A 706 6.94 51.81 -53.99
CA ILE A 706 6.92 52.23 -55.41
C ILE A 706 8.04 53.15 -55.96
N THR A 707 8.81 52.62 -56.91
CA THR A 707 8.88 53.17 -58.28
C THR A 707 9.36 52.13 -59.29
N ASP A 708 8.91 52.27 -60.54
CA ASP A 708 8.90 51.22 -61.58
C ASP A 708 9.62 51.68 -62.85
N SER A 709 9.87 50.73 -63.77
CA SER A 709 10.17 50.91 -65.19
C SER A 709 11.58 51.39 -65.59
N THR A 710 12.13 51.05 -66.77
CA THR A 710 11.95 49.91 -67.70
C THR A 710 13.16 49.89 -68.66
N LYS A 711 13.50 48.73 -69.25
CA LYS A 711 14.07 48.66 -70.61
C LYS A 711 13.93 47.25 -71.22
N THR A 712 13.18 47.17 -72.31
CA THR A 712 13.15 46.08 -73.32
C THR A 712 14.48 46.02 -74.10
N ILE A 713 14.88 45.06 -74.94
CA ILE A 713 14.26 44.01 -75.81
C ILE A 713 15.37 42.92 -76.03
N PRO A 714 15.17 41.70 -76.62
CA PRO A 714 13.97 41.07 -77.19
C PRO A 714 13.76 39.57 -76.78
N ILE A 715 13.00 38.82 -77.58
CA ILE A 715 12.98 37.35 -77.73
C ILE A 715 13.35 37.05 -79.19
N ASP A 716 14.25 36.10 -79.48
CA ASP A 716 14.01 35.13 -80.58
C ASP A 716 14.87 33.85 -80.41
N THR A 717 14.56 32.87 -81.25
CA THR A 717 14.74 31.43 -81.09
C THR A 717 15.66 30.89 -82.18
N THR A 718 16.55 29.92 -81.91
CA THR A 718 16.99 28.95 -82.95
C THR A 718 17.81 27.79 -82.37
N ALA A 719 17.91 26.72 -83.19
CA ALA A 719 18.81 25.58 -83.10
C ALA A 719 18.56 24.56 -81.97
N VAL A 720 17.89 23.48 -82.37
CA VAL A 720 17.92 22.15 -81.74
C VAL A 720 19.29 21.53 -81.95
N GLU A 721 19.84 20.87 -80.94
CA GLU A 721 20.62 19.65 -81.18
C GLU A 721 20.28 18.61 -80.10
N ASP A 722 19.83 17.45 -80.56
CA ASP A 722 19.32 16.34 -79.75
C ASP A 722 20.43 15.29 -79.64
N THR A 723 21.12 15.24 -78.49
CA THR A 723 22.14 14.22 -78.21
C THR A 723 21.80 13.43 -76.96
N SER A 724 21.39 12.18 -77.21
CA SER A 724 21.15 11.17 -76.19
C SER A 724 22.44 10.84 -75.42
N GLU A 725 22.59 11.34 -74.19
CA GLU A 725 23.59 10.80 -73.27
C GLU A 725 23.10 9.49 -72.65
N SER A 726 23.84 8.42 -72.94
CA SER A 726 23.59 7.09 -72.38
C SER A 726 23.91 7.08 -70.88
N ILE A 727 22.88 7.13 -70.03
CA ILE A 727 23.01 6.99 -68.56
C ILE A 727 23.87 5.76 -68.24
N ASN A 728 24.99 6.02 -67.56
CA ASN A 728 26.05 5.06 -67.33
C ASN A 728 25.51 3.85 -66.54
N PRO A 729 25.77 2.58 -66.92
CA PRO A 729 25.28 1.42 -66.20
C PRO A 729 25.69 1.40 -64.71
N LEU A 730 26.80 2.05 -64.35
CA LEU A 730 27.22 2.24 -62.96
C LEU A 730 26.27 3.15 -62.16
N GLU A 731 25.65 4.15 -62.78
CA GLU A 731 24.68 5.04 -62.14
C GLU A 731 23.33 4.35 -61.95
N LYS A 732 22.87 3.57 -62.93
CA LYS A 732 21.71 2.68 -62.75
C LYS A 732 21.97 1.66 -61.65
N LEU A 733 23.17 1.06 -61.59
CA LEU A 733 23.55 0.14 -60.52
C LEU A 733 23.59 0.86 -59.15
N LYS A 734 24.17 2.06 -59.06
CA LYS A 734 24.16 2.88 -57.83
C LYS A 734 22.74 3.27 -57.41
N PHE A 735 21.85 3.60 -58.35
CA PHE A 735 20.44 3.92 -58.09
C PHE A 735 19.67 2.70 -57.57
N PHE A 736 19.78 1.54 -58.24
CA PHE A 736 19.21 0.29 -57.75
C PHE A 736 19.82 -0.14 -56.41
N ALA A 737 21.12 0.04 -56.18
CA ALA A 737 21.77 -0.25 -54.91
C ALA A 737 21.34 0.73 -53.81
N LYS A 738 21.07 2.01 -54.12
CA LYS A 738 20.45 2.94 -53.16
C LYS A 738 19.06 2.45 -52.74
N ILE A 739 18.23 2.04 -53.71
CA ILE A 739 16.85 1.59 -53.47
C ILE A 739 16.77 0.21 -52.78
N LEU A 740 17.60 -0.75 -53.18
CA LEU A 740 17.54 -2.14 -52.73
C LEU A 740 18.50 -2.46 -51.57
N ILE A 741 19.51 -1.64 -51.32
CA ILE A 741 20.54 -1.89 -50.30
C ILE A 741 20.68 -0.70 -49.35
N LYS A 742 20.96 0.53 -49.83
CA LYS A 742 21.18 1.69 -48.94
C LYS A 742 19.96 1.97 -48.06
N TYR A 743 18.83 2.28 -48.69
CA TYR A 743 17.62 2.65 -47.96
C TYR A 743 17.09 1.53 -47.06
N PRO A 744 16.89 0.28 -47.49
CA PRO A 744 16.32 -0.76 -46.62
C PRO A 744 17.28 -1.32 -45.57
N LEU A 745 18.60 -1.36 -45.82
CA LEU A 745 19.56 -2.08 -44.94
C LEU A 745 20.59 -1.18 -44.23
N LEU A 746 20.91 0.00 -44.74
CA LEU A 746 22.08 0.78 -44.28
C LEU A 746 21.76 2.18 -43.73
N ASP A 747 20.58 2.75 -43.99
CA ASP A 747 20.18 4.10 -43.54
C ASP A 747 19.73 4.19 -42.06
N TYR A 748 20.18 3.28 -41.19
CA TYR A 748 19.90 3.32 -39.75
C TYR A 748 20.82 4.32 -39.03
N GLU A 749 20.23 5.28 -38.31
CA GLU A 749 20.97 6.30 -37.56
C GLU A 749 21.71 5.72 -36.35
N ASN A 750 21.02 4.87 -35.58
CA ASN A 750 21.61 4.15 -34.47
C ASN A 750 21.04 2.73 -34.40
N ILE A 751 21.91 1.74 -34.16
CA ILE A 751 21.55 0.40 -33.70
C ILE A 751 22.20 0.20 -32.32
N ASN A 752 21.38 0.07 -31.29
CA ASN A 752 21.79 -0.31 -29.95
C ASN A 752 21.56 -1.81 -29.77
N ILE A 753 22.61 -2.54 -29.43
CA ILE A 753 22.53 -3.93 -28.96
C ILE A 753 22.87 -3.92 -27.48
N SER A 754 22.00 -4.51 -26.67
CA SER A 754 22.20 -4.64 -25.23
C SER A 754 21.96 -6.09 -24.79
N PHE A 755 22.88 -6.58 -23.96
CA PHE A 755 22.77 -7.86 -23.25
C PHE A 755 22.85 -7.58 -21.76
N GLY A 756 21.88 -8.09 -21.02
CA GLY A 756 21.87 -8.11 -19.56
C GLY A 756 21.76 -9.56 -19.08
N GLN A 757 22.55 -9.91 -18.08
CA GLN A 757 22.39 -11.14 -17.32
C GLN A 757 22.47 -10.82 -15.84
N SER A 758 21.51 -11.31 -15.05
CA SER A 758 21.56 -11.25 -13.60
C SER A 758 21.50 -12.66 -13.03
N ASN A 759 22.49 -13.06 -12.25
CA ASN A 759 22.49 -14.35 -11.56
C ASN A 759 22.52 -14.14 -10.05
N ARG A 760 21.89 -15.04 -9.29
CA ARG A 760 21.85 -15.03 -7.84
C ARG A 760 22.01 -16.44 -7.31
N SER A 761 22.84 -16.61 -6.29
CA SER A 761 22.96 -17.83 -5.49
C SER A 761 22.68 -17.50 -4.03
N ALA A 762 21.95 -18.36 -3.33
CA ALA A 762 21.77 -18.31 -1.89
C ALA A 762 21.89 -19.71 -1.31
N ASN A 763 22.71 -19.86 -0.27
CA ASN A 763 23.12 -21.13 0.29
C ASN A 763 23.01 -21.08 1.82
N GLN A 764 22.34 -22.06 2.41
CA GLN A 764 22.11 -22.15 3.86
C GLN A 764 23.14 -23.05 4.57
N GLY A 765 23.33 -22.82 5.87
CA GLY A 765 24.19 -23.67 6.72
C GLY A 765 25.67 -23.62 6.32
N VAL A 766 26.20 -22.44 6.01
CA VAL A 766 27.58 -22.25 5.55
C VAL A 766 28.55 -22.19 6.73
N VAL A 767 29.47 -23.15 6.81
CA VAL A 767 30.47 -23.24 7.89
C VAL A 767 31.58 -22.20 7.72
N GLY A 768 32.14 -21.74 8.84
CA GLY A 768 33.26 -20.78 8.87
C GLY A 768 32.85 -19.35 9.28
N SER A 769 33.63 -18.37 8.82
CA SER A 769 33.42 -16.93 9.02
C SER A 769 32.87 -16.25 7.75
N THR A 770 33.02 -14.93 7.65
CA THR A 770 32.48 -14.08 6.58
C THR A 770 33.05 -14.33 5.18
N GLY A 771 34.20 -15.00 5.06
CA GLY A 771 34.93 -15.15 3.80
C GLY A 771 35.99 -14.06 3.53
N PHE A 772 36.06 -13.00 4.35
CA PHE A 772 37.01 -11.89 4.16
C PHE A 772 38.47 -12.36 4.03
N ARG A 773 38.91 -13.32 4.86
CA ARG A 773 40.27 -13.90 4.80
C ARG A 773 40.51 -14.65 3.49
N ASN A 774 39.51 -15.37 2.98
CA ASN A 774 39.60 -16.04 1.67
C ASN A 774 39.61 -15.04 0.51
N PHE A 775 38.97 -13.88 0.64
CA PHE A 775 38.97 -12.86 -0.40
C PHE A 775 40.26 -12.04 -0.44
N TRP A 776 40.78 -11.55 0.69
CA TRP A 776 41.96 -10.66 0.71
C TRP A 776 43.26 -11.34 1.16
N GLY A 777 43.21 -12.42 1.94
CA GLY A 777 44.37 -12.99 2.63
C GLY A 777 45.09 -14.16 1.95
N LYS A 778 44.74 -14.50 0.69
CA LYS A 778 45.33 -15.61 -0.08
C LYS A 778 45.64 -15.23 -1.53
N LEU A 779 46.49 -16.00 -2.20
CA LEU A 779 46.68 -15.88 -3.66
C LEU A 779 45.50 -16.53 -4.43
N PRO A 780 45.15 -16.06 -5.64
CA PRO A 780 43.95 -16.51 -6.37
C PRO A 780 43.85 -18.00 -6.70
N PHE A 781 44.96 -18.74 -6.59
CA PHE A 781 45.06 -20.17 -6.92
C PHE A 781 45.27 -21.07 -5.69
N GLN A 782 45.28 -20.51 -4.48
CA GLN A 782 45.40 -21.30 -3.24
C GLN A 782 44.03 -21.87 -2.84
N MET A 783 44.02 -23.13 -2.40
CA MET A 783 42.80 -23.76 -1.89
C MET A 783 42.29 -23.02 -0.62
N PRO A 784 40.96 -22.93 -0.42
CA PRO A 784 40.37 -22.53 0.86
C PRO A 784 40.90 -23.43 1.99
N ASP A 785 41.02 -22.89 3.20
CA ASP A 785 41.33 -23.73 4.37
C ASP A 785 40.09 -24.59 4.68
N ALA A 786 40.10 -25.80 4.14
CA ALA A 786 38.98 -26.74 4.25
C ALA A 786 39.10 -27.72 5.43
N ASP A 787 40.29 -27.80 6.04
CA ASP A 787 40.60 -28.79 7.08
C ASP A 787 40.54 -28.25 8.53
N THR A 788 40.46 -26.93 8.74
CA THR A 788 40.24 -26.36 10.09
C THR A 788 39.42 -25.06 10.09
N ASN A 789 38.30 -25.09 10.81
CA ASN A 789 37.55 -23.98 11.41
C ASN A 789 37.98 -22.53 11.04
N GLY A 790 37.40 -21.96 9.97
CA GLY A 790 37.20 -20.49 9.94
C GLY A 790 37.19 -19.73 8.61
N GLY A 791 37.60 -20.31 7.48
CA GLY A 791 37.77 -19.55 6.23
C GLY A 791 36.53 -18.80 5.71
N GLY A 792 35.36 -19.43 5.78
CA GLY A 792 34.12 -18.96 5.14
C GLY A 792 34.10 -19.24 3.62
N PRO A 793 33.19 -18.62 2.85
CA PRO A 793 33.09 -18.84 1.40
C PRO A 793 34.35 -18.47 0.61
N SER A 794 34.54 -19.10 -0.55
CA SER A 794 35.69 -18.88 -1.43
C SER A 794 35.65 -17.52 -2.13
N ARG A 795 36.81 -17.06 -2.64
CA ARG A 795 36.87 -15.82 -3.44
C ARG A 795 35.95 -15.90 -4.67
N LEU A 796 35.87 -17.07 -5.33
CA LEU A 796 35.05 -17.27 -6.53
C LEU A 796 33.56 -17.13 -6.23
N TYR A 797 33.12 -17.64 -5.08
CA TYR A 797 31.74 -17.49 -4.63
C TYR A 797 31.44 -16.02 -4.29
N GLN A 798 32.35 -15.35 -3.58
CA GLN A 798 32.24 -13.90 -3.30
C GLN A 798 32.28 -13.04 -4.57
N LEU A 799 32.93 -13.52 -5.63
CA LEU A 799 32.94 -12.92 -6.97
C LEU A 799 31.68 -13.25 -7.79
N GLY A 800 30.81 -14.16 -7.36
CA GLY A 800 29.62 -14.59 -8.10
C GLY A 800 29.90 -15.46 -9.32
N LEU A 801 31.04 -16.13 -9.36
CA LEU A 801 31.46 -16.99 -10.48
C LEU A 801 31.03 -18.45 -10.32
N VAL A 802 30.55 -18.84 -9.13
CA VAL A 802 30.23 -20.21 -8.74
C VAL A 802 29.08 -20.22 -7.72
N SER A 803 28.17 -21.20 -7.82
CA SER A 803 27.00 -21.33 -6.93
C SER A 803 27.27 -22.12 -5.64
N ASP A 804 28.46 -22.70 -5.46
CA ASP A 804 28.84 -23.39 -4.21
C ASP A 804 29.88 -22.57 -3.42
N PRO A 805 29.58 -22.19 -2.16
CA PRO A 805 30.48 -21.49 -1.25
C PRO A 805 31.90 -22.07 -1.10
N SER A 806 32.11 -23.36 -1.35
CA SER A 806 33.36 -24.08 -1.05
C SER A 806 34.19 -24.40 -2.29
N SER A 807 33.80 -23.92 -3.47
CA SER A 807 34.45 -24.26 -4.74
C SER A 807 35.70 -23.41 -5.06
N THR A 808 36.61 -23.99 -5.85
CA THR A 808 37.96 -23.50 -6.21
C THR A 808 38.19 -23.60 -7.73
N LEU A 809 39.26 -23.02 -8.28
CA LEU A 809 39.67 -23.26 -9.68
C LEU A 809 40.85 -24.23 -9.73
N ARG A 810 40.77 -25.27 -10.58
CA ARG A 810 41.90 -26.12 -10.97
C ARG A 810 42.38 -25.72 -12.36
N TRP A 811 43.68 -25.56 -12.55
CA TRP A 811 44.27 -25.42 -13.89
C TRP A 811 44.17 -26.74 -14.67
N THR A 812 43.76 -26.66 -15.92
CA THR A 812 43.67 -27.78 -16.86
C THR A 812 44.55 -27.51 -18.07
N GLY A 813 45.24 -28.53 -18.56
CA GLY A 813 46.07 -28.43 -19.78
C GLY A 813 45.28 -28.30 -21.09
N ARG A 814 43.98 -28.00 -21.04
CA ARG A 814 43.07 -27.88 -22.19
C ARG A 814 42.07 -26.75 -21.93
N PHE A 815 41.64 -26.05 -22.97
CA PHE A 815 40.62 -25.00 -22.85
C PHE A 815 39.25 -25.59 -22.47
N PRO A 816 38.50 -25.01 -21.51
CA PRO A 816 38.86 -23.87 -20.68
C PRO A 816 39.96 -24.25 -19.67
N PHE A 817 41.07 -23.49 -19.66
CA PHE A 817 42.28 -23.80 -18.86
C PHE A 817 42.09 -23.73 -17.34
N PHE A 818 40.87 -23.43 -16.88
CA PHE A 818 40.50 -23.42 -15.48
C PHE A 818 39.10 -24.01 -15.33
N GLU A 819 38.97 -25.05 -14.50
CA GLU A 819 37.69 -25.69 -14.16
C GLU A 819 37.35 -25.46 -12.69
N PRO A 820 36.08 -25.13 -12.35
CA PRO A 820 35.66 -25.04 -10.96
C PRO A 820 35.53 -26.44 -10.31
N ILE A 821 36.12 -26.63 -9.14
CA ILE A 821 36.10 -27.89 -8.38
C ILE A 821 35.57 -27.66 -6.96
N ALA A 822 34.64 -28.50 -6.54
CA ALA A 822 34.18 -28.57 -5.15
C ALA A 822 35.17 -29.36 -4.29
N TYR A 823 35.30 -29.00 -3.01
CA TYR A 823 36.22 -29.67 -2.08
C TYR A 823 35.81 -31.13 -1.83
N GLY A 824 36.61 -32.07 -2.34
CA GLY A 824 36.63 -33.47 -1.90
C GLY A 824 37.50 -33.63 -0.65
N GLY A 825 37.22 -34.65 0.16
CA GLY A 825 37.75 -34.81 1.51
C GLY A 825 39.27 -35.10 1.64
N PRO A 826 39.74 -35.47 2.85
CA PRO A 826 41.16 -35.47 3.23
C PRO A 826 42.12 -36.35 2.40
N SER A 827 41.61 -37.21 1.53
CA SER A 827 42.41 -38.12 0.70
C SER A 827 42.90 -37.53 -0.62
N GLY A 828 42.44 -36.33 -1.02
CA GLY A 828 42.93 -35.63 -2.22
C GLY A 828 42.53 -36.24 -3.57
N TRP A 829 41.80 -37.35 -3.57
CA TRP A 829 41.19 -37.92 -4.77
C TRP A 829 39.80 -37.32 -4.99
N ALA A 830 39.53 -36.87 -6.22
CA ALA A 830 38.32 -36.12 -6.55
C ALA A 830 37.08 -37.03 -6.58
N ASP A 831 36.44 -37.20 -5.43
CA ASP A 831 35.15 -37.88 -5.33
C ASP A 831 33.98 -36.95 -5.72
N THR A 832 32.92 -37.54 -6.27
CA THR A 832 31.96 -36.88 -7.17
C THR A 832 30.84 -36.08 -6.48
N ASN A 833 30.88 -35.93 -5.15
CA ASN A 833 29.92 -35.14 -4.38
C ASN A 833 30.22 -33.63 -4.48
N LYS A 834 29.49 -32.95 -5.37
CA LYS A 834 29.72 -31.57 -5.86
C LYS A 834 29.53 -30.41 -4.85
N TYR A 835 29.43 -30.69 -3.56
CA TYR A 835 29.06 -29.71 -2.53
C TYR A 835 30.02 -29.78 -1.35
N GLY A 836 30.57 -28.64 -0.90
CA GLY A 836 31.43 -28.62 0.29
C GLY A 836 30.69 -28.77 1.60
N ILE A 837 31.43 -28.90 2.71
CA ILE A 837 30.91 -29.10 4.07
C ILE A 837 29.94 -27.96 4.47
N ARG A 838 28.86 -28.34 5.16
CA ARG A 838 27.78 -27.48 5.65
C ARG A 838 27.48 -27.79 7.13
N ALA A 839 26.54 -27.05 7.73
CA ALA A 839 26.09 -27.30 9.10
C ALA A 839 25.67 -28.77 9.28
N LYS A 840 26.15 -29.43 10.33
CA LYS A 840 25.95 -30.87 10.61
C LYS A 840 24.49 -31.21 10.91
N ASN A 841 24.04 -32.41 10.54
CA ASN A 841 22.72 -32.96 10.84
C ASN A 841 21.54 -32.00 10.53
N ALA A 842 21.58 -31.32 9.38
CA ALA A 842 20.67 -30.26 9.02
C ALA A 842 20.04 -30.45 7.63
N ALA A 843 18.75 -30.14 7.52
CA ALA A 843 18.10 -29.92 6.23
C ALA A 843 18.35 -28.47 5.78
N ILE A 844 18.94 -28.29 4.60
CA ILE A 844 19.37 -26.99 4.06
C ILE A 844 18.90 -26.83 2.62
N THR A 845 18.65 -25.59 2.21
CA THR A 845 18.24 -25.26 0.84
C THR A 845 19.29 -24.39 0.15
N ASN A 846 19.56 -24.71 -1.13
CA ASN A 846 20.29 -23.85 -2.04
C ASN A 846 19.33 -23.34 -3.13
N ASP A 847 19.26 -22.02 -3.30
CA ASP A 847 18.53 -21.37 -4.39
C ASP A 847 19.51 -20.76 -5.39
N PHE A 848 19.41 -21.12 -6.66
CA PHE A 848 20.07 -20.44 -7.75
C PHE A 848 19.03 -19.89 -8.73
N SER A 849 19.20 -18.66 -9.21
CA SER A 849 18.39 -18.10 -10.29
C SER A 849 19.22 -17.29 -11.25
N GLN A 850 18.95 -17.43 -12.54
CA GLN A 850 19.56 -16.67 -13.62
C GLN A 850 18.46 -16.08 -14.49
N LYS A 851 18.63 -14.82 -14.91
CA LYS A 851 17.83 -14.14 -15.93
C LYS A 851 18.77 -13.55 -16.97
N ASN A 852 18.42 -13.71 -18.23
CA ASN A 852 19.10 -13.12 -19.38
C ASN A 852 18.10 -12.30 -20.18
N ASP A 853 18.52 -11.15 -20.69
CA ASP A 853 17.77 -10.31 -21.63
C ASP A 853 18.73 -9.86 -22.74
N ILE A 854 18.33 -10.07 -23.99
CA ILE A 854 18.94 -9.50 -25.19
C ILE A 854 17.91 -8.55 -25.80
N ALA A 855 18.30 -7.29 -26.03
CA ALA A 855 17.49 -6.33 -26.75
C ALA A 855 18.30 -5.65 -27.85
N LEU A 856 17.72 -5.60 -29.05
CA LEU A 856 18.25 -4.88 -30.20
C LEU A 856 17.24 -3.80 -30.58
N LYS A 857 17.69 -2.54 -30.60
CA LYS A 857 16.89 -1.38 -30.97
C LYS A 857 17.54 -0.65 -32.13
N THR A 858 16.75 -0.23 -33.10
CA THR A 858 17.21 0.56 -34.23
C THR A 858 16.35 1.80 -34.38
N ASN A 859 16.95 2.92 -34.79
CA ASN A 859 16.21 4.11 -35.22
C ASN A 859 16.64 4.49 -36.63
N ARG A 860 15.67 4.81 -37.49
CA ARG A 860 15.88 5.19 -38.89
C ARG A 860 14.96 6.34 -39.29
N PRO A 861 15.46 7.45 -39.85
CA PRO A 861 14.64 8.38 -40.59
C PRO A 861 14.18 7.74 -41.91
N LEU A 862 12.90 7.89 -42.26
CA LEU A 862 12.35 7.37 -43.52
C LEU A 862 12.31 8.46 -44.60
N TRP A 863 11.91 9.68 -44.23
CA TRP A 863 11.86 10.89 -45.05
C TRP A 863 11.84 12.13 -44.14
N GLU A 864 11.76 13.36 -44.69
CA GLU A 864 11.76 14.59 -43.87
C GLU A 864 10.65 14.53 -42.79
N GLY A 865 11.07 14.61 -41.53
CA GLY A 865 10.18 14.58 -40.36
C GLY A 865 9.68 13.19 -39.93
N ALA A 866 9.96 12.11 -40.68
CA ALA A 866 9.52 10.75 -40.33
C ALA A 866 10.67 9.87 -39.81
N SER A 867 10.44 9.22 -38.67
CA SER A 867 11.36 8.28 -38.00
C SER A 867 10.66 6.99 -37.61
N LEU A 868 11.31 5.87 -37.85
CA LEU A 868 10.91 4.51 -37.48
C LEU A 868 11.91 3.94 -36.47
N GLU A 869 11.44 3.68 -35.25
CA GLU A 869 12.13 2.83 -34.27
C GLU A 869 11.68 1.37 -34.47
N ILE A 870 12.61 0.42 -34.45
CA ILE A 870 12.31 -1.02 -34.45
C ILE A 870 13.04 -1.68 -33.27
N ASN A 871 12.34 -2.52 -32.51
CA ASN A 871 12.82 -3.13 -31.28
C ASN A 871 12.53 -4.64 -31.27
N TRP A 872 13.56 -5.42 -30.96
CA TRP A 872 13.52 -6.86 -30.76
C TRP A 872 13.99 -7.17 -29.34
N LYS A 873 13.27 -8.01 -28.61
CA LYS A 873 13.64 -8.46 -27.26
C LYS A 873 13.50 -9.97 -27.14
N VAL A 874 14.51 -10.65 -26.63
CA VAL A 874 14.39 -12.04 -26.17
C VAL A 874 15.04 -12.17 -24.80
N GLY A 875 14.36 -12.79 -23.86
CA GLY A 875 14.87 -13.03 -22.52
C GLY A 875 14.40 -14.38 -21.99
N TRP A 876 15.23 -14.98 -21.14
CA TRP A 876 14.92 -16.25 -20.51
C TRP A 876 15.48 -16.26 -19.10
N GLN A 877 14.71 -16.83 -18.18
CA GLN A 877 15.11 -16.99 -16.79
C GLN A 877 14.79 -18.39 -16.30
N TYR A 878 15.58 -18.86 -15.34
CA TYR A 878 15.28 -20.07 -14.59
C TYR A 878 15.67 -19.89 -13.12
N ARG A 879 14.94 -20.59 -12.26
CA ARG A 879 15.22 -20.75 -10.83
C ARG A 879 15.29 -22.24 -10.51
N ARG A 880 16.40 -22.63 -9.88
CA ARG A 880 16.66 -23.97 -9.38
C ARG A 880 16.75 -23.92 -7.85
N THR A 881 15.81 -24.58 -7.18
CA THR A 881 15.81 -24.78 -5.72
C THR A 881 16.23 -26.21 -5.43
N THR A 882 17.29 -26.38 -4.65
CA THR A 882 17.92 -27.68 -4.37
C THR A 882 17.89 -27.95 -2.87
N ASN A 883 17.18 -29.00 -2.45
CA ASN A 883 17.07 -29.41 -1.06
C ASN A 883 18.14 -30.46 -0.75
N LEU A 884 18.91 -30.23 0.31
CA LEU A 884 19.99 -31.10 0.78
C LEU A 884 19.78 -31.48 2.25
N SER A 885 20.32 -32.61 2.69
CA SER A 885 20.46 -32.97 4.10
C SER A 885 21.89 -33.39 4.42
N THR A 886 22.45 -32.92 5.52
CA THR A 886 23.83 -33.20 5.93
C THR A 886 23.93 -34.30 6.99
N ASP A 887 25.06 -35.00 7.00
CA ASP A 887 25.42 -35.98 8.02
C ASP A 887 26.14 -35.36 9.24
N GLU A 888 26.68 -36.21 10.12
CA GLU A 888 27.44 -35.83 11.32
C GLU A 888 28.78 -35.16 11.01
N LEU A 889 29.31 -35.34 9.81
CA LEU A 889 30.53 -34.67 9.32
C LEU A 889 30.19 -33.35 8.60
N GLY A 890 28.91 -33.10 8.31
CA GLY A 890 28.43 -31.93 7.58
C GLY A 890 28.46 -32.11 6.06
N ILE A 891 28.62 -33.34 5.57
CA ILE A 891 28.65 -33.66 4.14
C ILE A 891 27.19 -33.67 3.64
N PRO A 892 26.83 -32.82 2.66
CA PRO A 892 25.45 -32.73 2.18
C PRO A 892 25.12 -33.80 1.12
N LYS A 893 24.00 -34.49 1.34
CA LYS A 893 23.34 -35.40 0.39
C LYS A 893 22.18 -34.68 -0.32
N LEU A 894 22.01 -34.92 -1.62
CA LEU A 894 20.92 -34.37 -2.42
C LEU A 894 19.60 -35.12 -2.14
N ASN A 895 18.53 -34.36 -1.83
CA ASN A 895 17.19 -34.91 -1.60
C ASN A 895 16.25 -34.64 -2.78
N SER A 896 16.19 -33.40 -3.27
CA SER A 896 15.40 -33.04 -4.45
C SER A 896 15.92 -31.77 -5.12
N THR A 897 15.67 -31.63 -6.41
CA THR A 897 15.88 -30.39 -7.17
C THR A 897 14.58 -30.03 -7.86
N LYS A 898 14.05 -28.82 -7.63
CA LYS A 898 12.95 -28.26 -8.42
C LYS A 898 13.49 -27.15 -9.30
N THR A 899 13.18 -27.20 -10.59
CA THR A 899 13.58 -26.17 -11.56
C THR A 899 12.33 -25.59 -12.21
N SER A 900 12.26 -24.28 -12.27
CA SER A 900 11.21 -23.52 -12.96
C SER A 900 11.85 -22.44 -13.82
N GLY A 901 11.16 -21.95 -14.83
CA GLY A 901 11.67 -20.92 -15.70
C GLY A 901 10.60 -20.23 -16.51
N SER A 902 11.02 -19.24 -17.28
CA SER A 902 10.16 -18.58 -18.25
C SER A 902 10.96 -18.02 -19.41
N VAL A 903 10.39 -18.08 -20.61
CA VAL A 903 10.91 -17.41 -21.81
C VAL A 903 9.97 -16.27 -22.17
N GLU A 904 10.52 -15.08 -22.42
CA GLU A 904 9.80 -13.91 -22.90
C GLU A 904 10.44 -13.43 -24.20
N ARG A 905 9.66 -13.26 -25.27
CA ARG A 905 10.17 -12.76 -26.56
C ARG A 905 9.21 -11.77 -27.18
N SER A 906 9.72 -10.78 -27.91
CA SER A 906 8.86 -10.00 -28.79
C SER A 906 8.27 -10.92 -29.85
N PHE A 907 6.95 -10.85 -30.00
CA PHE A 907 6.15 -11.72 -30.83
C PHE A 907 5.48 -10.89 -31.92
N MET A 908 4.73 -11.52 -32.83
CA MET A 908 3.91 -10.79 -33.79
C MET A 908 2.58 -11.49 -33.95
N SER A 909 1.56 -10.93 -33.31
CA SER A 909 0.17 -11.33 -33.43
C SER A 909 -0.63 -10.11 -33.86
N LEU A 910 -1.29 -10.19 -35.02
CA LEU A 910 -1.98 -9.06 -35.63
C LEU A 910 -3.49 -9.31 -35.61
N PRO A 911 -4.31 -8.37 -35.10
CA PRO A 911 -5.75 -8.55 -35.08
C PRO A 911 -6.29 -8.70 -36.51
N PRO A 912 -7.33 -9.53 -36.77
CA PRO A 912 -7.88 -9.77 -38.10
C PRO A 912 -8.76 -8.60 -38.61
N VAL A 913 -8.22 -7.39 -38.61
CA VAL A 913 -8.91 -6.12 -38.92
C VAL A 913 -8.23 -5.44 -40.12
N LEU A 914 -9.04 -4.94 -41.06
CA LEU A 914 -8.60 -4.23 -42.27
C LEU A 914 -7.47 -5.00 -43.01
N LEU A 915 -6.32 -4.35 -43.21
CA LEU A 915 -5.17 -4.88 -43.97
C LEU A 915 -4.53 -6.11 -43.32
N PHE A 916 -4.77 -6.37 -42.03
CA PHE A 916 -4.12 -7.46 -41.29
C PHE A 916 -4.82 -8.82 -41.44
N LYS A 917 -6.01 -8.89 -42.05
CA LYS A 917 -6.75 -10.15 -42.29
C LYS A 917 -5.96 -11.21 -43.06
N VAL A 918 -4.95 -10.81 -43.84
CA VAL A 918 -4.10 -11.71 -44.62
C VAL A 918 -3.22 -12.62 -43.74
N PHE A 919 -2.90 -12.19 -42.51
CA PHE A 919 -1.90 -12.85 -41.66
C PHE A 919 -2.40 -14.02 -40.79
N LYS A 920 -3.69 -14.39 -40.86
CA LYS A 920 -4.27 -15.60 -40.21
C LYS A 920 -3.74 -15.89 -38.79
N SER A 921 -3.80 -14.89 -37.93
CA SER A 921 -3.34 -14.91 -36.53
C SER A 921 -4.51 -14.60 -35.61
N SER A 922 -5.38 -15.59 -35.40
CA SER A 922 -6.64 -15.43 -34.66
C SER A 922 -6.95 -16.65 -33.79
N LEU A 923 -7.87 -16.47 -32.82
CA LEU A 923 -8.37 -17.59 -32.02
C LEU A 923 -9.04 -18.70 -32.89
N GLU A 924 -9.58 -18.36 -34.05
CA GLU A 924 -10.08 -19.36 -35.01
C GLU A 924 -8.94 -20.26 -35.54
N ASP A 925 -7.78 -19.67 -35.81
CA ASP A 925 -6.60 -20.40 -36.31
C ASP A 925 -5.94 -21.24 -35.19
N VAL A 926 -6.04 -20.80 -33.93
CA VAL A 926 -5.73 -21.62 -32.73
C VAL A 926 -6.66 -22.84 -32.67
N GLY A 927 -7.98 -22.64 -32.79
CA GLY A 927 -8.97 -23.73 -32.76
C GLY A 927 -8.76 -24.77 -33.87
N LYS A 928 -8.39 -24.34 -35.08
CA LYS A 928 -8.05 -25.25 -36.19
C LYS A 928 -6.79 -26.07 -35.92
N LYS A 929 -5.76 -25.47 -35.29
CA LYS A 929 -4.52 -26.16 -34.93
C LYS A 929 -4.72 -27.12 -33.76
N TYR A 930 -5.53 -26.76 -32.77
CA TYR A 930 -5.85 -27.62 -31.64
C TYR A 930 -6.52 -28.93 -32.11
N ASP A 931 -7.50 -28.81 -33.00
CA ASP A 931 -8.17 -29.92 -33.67
C ASP A 931 -7.23 -30.82 -34.49
N GLN A 932 -6.20 -30.26 -35.10
CA GLN A 932 -5.18 -31.00 -35.84
C GLN A 932 -4.21 -31.70 -34.88
N ASN A 933 -3.78 -31.01 -33.82
CA ASN A 933 -2.84 -31.52 -32.83
C ASN A 933 -3.44 -32.70 -32.05
N ILE A 934 -4.70 -32.61 -31.58
CA ILE A 934 -5.38 -33.73 -30.90
C ILE A 934 -5.53 -34.98 -31.78
N LYS A 935 -5.66 -34.81 -33.10
CA LYS A 935 -5.75 -35.92 -34.06
C LYS A 935 -4.37 -36.50 -34.42
N SER A 936 -3.27 -35.87 -34.01
CA SER A 936 -1.91 -36.35 -34.21
C SER A 936 -1.51 -37.39 -33.14
N PRO A 937 -0.83 -38.50 -33.51
CA PRO A 937 -0.30 -39.47 -32.54
C PRO A 937 0.61 -38.86 -31.47
N GLU A 938 1.26 -37.72 -31.77
CA GLU A 938 2.19 -37.03 -30.89
C GLU A 938 1.52 -36.42 -29.64
N TYR A 939 0.27 -35.96 -29.75
CA TYR A 939 -0.46 -35.29 -28.67
C TYR A 939 -1.68 -36.06 -28.16
N ALA A 940 -1.92 -37.29 -28.64
CA ALA A 940 -3.13 -38.07 -28.36
C ALA A 940 -3.48 -38.26 -26.86
N ASN A 941 -2.48 -38.13 -25.96
CA ASN A 941 -2.66 -38.18 -24.50
C ASN A 941 -2.17 -36.91 -23.76
N LYS A 942 -1.98 -35.78 -24.47
CA LYS A 942 -1.42 -34.52 -23.93
C LYS A 942 -2.23 -33.28 -24.38
N PRO A 943 -3.51 -33.14 -23.99
CA PRO A 943 -4.36 -32.02 -24.43
C PRO A 943 -3.82 -30.64 -24.04
N GLY A 944 -3.12 -30.52 -22.91
CA GLY A 944 -2.44 -29.26 -22.53
C GLY A 944 -1.31 -28.89 -23.49
N ALA A 945 -0.46 -29.85 -23.87
CA ALA A 945 0.61 -29.59 -24.84
C ALA A 945 0.06 -29.29 -26.25
N ALA A 946 -1.05 -29.94 -26.63
CA ALA A 946 -1.76 -29.61 -27.87
C ALA A 946 -2.31 -28.18 -27.86
N ALA A 947 -2.85 -27.72 -26.72
CA ALA A 947 -3.39 -26.37 -26.55
C ALA A 947 -2.29 -25.30 -26.60
N ALA A 948 -1.17 -25.51 -25.91
CA ALA A 948 0.00 -24.62 -25.95
C ALA A 948 0.54 -24.47 -27.38
N ASP A 949 0.84 -25.59 -28.04
CA ASP A 949 1.36 -25.60 -29.42
C ASP A 949 0.42 -24.91 -30.41
N ALA A 950 -0.89 -25.16 -30.28
CA ALA A 950 -1.91 -24.52 -31.09
C ALA A 950 -2.05 -23.02 -30.80
N PHE A 951 -1.87 -22.60 -29.55
CA PHE A 951 -1.97 -21.20 -29.11
C PHE A 951 -0.77 -20.38 -29.62
N GLU A 952 0.47 -20.83 -29.37
CA GLU A 952 1.67 -20.16 -29.88
C GLU A 952 1.66 -20.11 -31.42
N LYS A 953 1.48 -21.24 -32.10
CA LYS A 953 1.54 -21.29 -33.57
C LYS A 953 0.28 -20.75 -34.26
N GLY A 954 -0.85 -20.62 -33.57
CA GLY A 954 -2.12 -20.11 -34.13
C GLY A 954 -2.24 -18.59 -34.06
N MET A 955 -1.61 -17.98 -33.06
CA MET A 955 -1.59 -16.52 -32.88
C MET A 955 -0.45 -15.83 -33.62
N GLU A 956 0.47 -16.57 -34.26
CA GLU A 956 1.61 -16.00 -34.98
C GLU A 956 1.27 -15.53 -36.40
N ALA A 957 1.53 -14.25 -36.69
CA ALA A 957 1.22 -13.62 -37.97
C ALA A 957 2.16 -13.98 -39.13
N LEU A 958 3.41 -14.37 -38.85
CA LEU A 958 4.44 -14.63 -39.88
C LEU A 958 5.13 -16.01 -39.69
N PRO A 959 4.38 -17.13 -39.66
CA PRO A 959 4.91 -18.44 -39.30
C PRO A 959 5.97 -18.98 -40.27
N PHE A 960 6.07 -18.43 -41.50
CA PHE A 960 7.14 -18.79 -42.44
C PHE A 960 8.53 -18.35 -41.93
N LEU A 961 8.62 -17.29 -41.12
CA LEU A 961 9.90 -16.80 -40.59
C LEU A 961 10.57 -17.81 -39.64
N ASN A 962 9.80 -18.66 -38.95
CA ASN A 962 10.37 -19.74 -38.13
C ASN A 962 11.26 -20.70 -38.94
N LYS A 963 10.95 -20.93 -40.23
CA LYS A 963 11.73 -21.83 -41.08
C LYS A 963 13.10 -21.28 -41.48
N PHE A 964 13.26 -19.95 -41.46
CA PHE A 964 14.50 -19.27 -41.89
C PHE A 964 15.31 -18.72 -40.71
N LEU A 965 14.64 -18.26 -39.66
CA LEU A 965 15.26 -17.61 -38.50
C LEU A 965 15.32 -18.53 -37.26
N GLY A 966 14.48 -19.56 -37.21
CA GLY A 966 14.33 -20.43 -36.04
C GLY A 966 13.25 -19.94 -35.06
N GLU A 967 12.77 -20.88 -34.24
CA GLU A 967 11.62 -20.71 -33.36
C GLU A 967 11.82 -19.62 -32.30
N PHE A 968 12.99 -19.54 -31.67
CA PHE A 968 13.27 -18.59 -30.58
C PHE A 968 13.62 -17.16 -31.01
N VAL A 969 13.71 -16.86 -32.32
CA VAL A 969 14.10 -15.52 -32.77
C VAL A 969 12.99 -14.50 -32.48
N PRO A 970 13.32 -13.36 -31.82
CA PRO A 970 12.34 -12.30 -31.54
C PRO A 970 11.77 -11.70 -32.84
N ARG A 971 10.52 -11.25 -32.78
CA ARG A 971 9.86 -10.49 -33.86
C ARG A 971 10.04 -8.98 -33.66
N ALA A 972 9.85 -8.23 -34.74
CA ALA A 972 10.01 -6.78 -34.76
C ALA A 972 8.78 -6.08 -34.16
N ASN A 973 8.97 -5.34 -33.06
CA ASN A 973 8.04 -4.31 -32.61
C ASN A 973 8.46 -2.96 -33.20
N TRP A 974 7.53 -2.06 -33.52
CA TRP A 974 7.88 -0.80 -34.20
C TRP A 974 7.17 0.42 -33.62
N SER A 975 7.78 1.59 -33.82
CA SER A 975 7.19 2.90 -33.52
C SER A 975 7.52 3.87 -34.65
N LEU A 976 6.50 4.31 -35.38
CA LEU A 976 6.58 5.31 -36.43
C LEU A 976 6.13 6.66 -35.86
N ARG A 977 6.96 7.68 -36.03
CA ARG A 977 6.63 9.08 -35.73
C ARG A 977 6.92 9.93 -36.94
N TRP A 978 5.93 10.71 -37.40
CA TRP A 978 6.04 11.58 -38.56
C TRP A 978 5.56 12.98 -38.20
N SER A 979 6.51 13.91 -38.12
CA SER A 979 6.27 15.35 -37.92
C SER A 979 6.32 16.08 -39.27
N GLY A 980 5.65 17.23 -39.39
CA GLY A 980 5.64 18.00 -40.63
C GLY A 980 4.56 17.55 -41.63
N VAL A 981 3.57 16.79 -41.16
CA VAL A 981 2.49 16.22 -41.99
C VAL A 981 1.65 17.31 -42.66
N GLU A 982 1.58 18.51 -42.07
CA GLU A 982 0.87 19.67 -42.60
C GLU A 982 1.38 20.12 -43.98
N LYS A 983 2.68 19.94 -44.27
CA LYS A 983 3.29 20.31 -45.56
C LYS A 983 2.82 19.41 -46.71
N ILE A 984 2.57 18.14 -46.42
CA ILE A 984 2.31 17.09 -47.44
C ILE A 984 0.81 16.87 -47.65
N THR A 985 0.00 17.16 -46.63
CA THR A 985 -1.47 17.08 -46.68
C THR A 985 -2.15 18.33 -47.26
N GLY A 986 -1.38 19.38 -47.58
CA GLY A 986 -1.93 20.68 -48.01
C GLY A 986 -2.58 21.49 -46.87
N LEU A 987 -2.43 21.04 -45.61
CA LEU A 987 -3.04 21.69 -44.44
C LEU A 987 -2.17 22.81 -43.85
N GLY A 988 -0.94 23.00 -44.35
CA GLY A 988 0.04 23.98 -43.87
C GLY A 988 -0.41 25.44 -43.93
N ASP A 989 -1.49 25.78 -44.64
CA ASP A 989 -2.09 27.12 -44.60
C ASP A 989 -2.82 27.40 -43.29
N TYR A 990 -3.45 26.38 -42.69
CA TYR A 990 -4.26 26.47 -41.47
C TYR A 990 -3.54 25.91 -40.23
N VAL A 991 -2.63 24.96 -40.43
CA VAL A 991 -1.90 24.24 -39.38
C VAL A 991 -0.47 24.77 -39.28
N GLN A 992 -0.02 25.05 -38.05
CA GLN A 992 1.36 25.49 -37.77
C GLN A 992 2.31 24.28 -37.66
N SER A 993 1.86 23.19 -37.06
CA SER A 993 2.61 21.92 -36.99
C SER A 993 1.68 20.74 -36.75
N MET A 994 1.90 19.63 -37.45
CA MET A 994 1.19 18.36 -37.27
C MET A 994 2.17 17.20 -37.12
N SER A 995 1.91 16.31 -36.18
CA SER A 995 2.62 15.03 -36.09
C SER A 995 1.68 13.84 -35.91
N LEU A 996 1.97 12.77 -36.64
CA LEU A 996 1.34 11.46 -36.59
C LEU A 996 2.26 10.50 -35.84
N ASP A 997 1.76 9.88 -34.77
CA ASP A 997 2.42 8.83 -34.00
C ASP A 997 1.67 7.51 -34.17
N HIS A 998 2.39 6.41 -34.36
CA HIS A 998 1.87 5.05 -34.41
C HIS A 998 2.88 4.10 -33.77
N SER A 999 2.46 3.26 -32.83
CA SER A 999 3.33 2.19 -32.30
C SER A 999 2.59 0.86 -32.21
N TYR A 1000 3.35 -0.22 -32.41
CA TYR A 1000 2.91 -1.59 -32.22
C TYR A 1000 3.93 -2.36 -31.39
N ARG A 1001 3.44 -3.08 -30.39
CA ARG A 1001 4.22 -3.96 -29.52
C ARG A 1001 3.48 -5.27 -29.35
N SER A 1002 4.17 -6.39 -29.50
CA SER A 1002 3.68 -7.69 -29.09
C SER A 1002 4.77 -8.49 -28.37
N SER A 1003 4.33 -9.34 -27.45
CA SER A 1003 5.18 -10.24 -26.66
C SER A 1003 4.49 -11.56 -26.40
N PHE A 1004 5.27 -12.64 -26.46
CA PHE A 1004 4.93 -13.97 -26.01
C PHE A 1004 5.73 -14.29 -24.75
N ARG A 1005 5.07 -14.85 -23.75
CA ARG A 1005 5.70 -15.37 -22.53
C ARG A 1005 5.20 -16.79 -22.27
N ARG A 1006 6.14 -17.71 -22.07
CA ARG A 1006 5.89 -19.09 -21.62
C ARG A 1006 6.50 -19.28 -20.24
N ASP A 1007 5.71 -19.68 -19.26
CA ASP A 1007 6.16 -20.07 -17.92
C ASP A 1007 6.13 -21.61 -17.81
N PHE A 1008 7.21 -22.21 -17.30
CA PHE A 1008 7.39 -23.66 -17.28
C PHE A 1008 8.08 -24.16 -16.00
N HIS A 1009 7.92 -25.46 -15.72
CA HIS A 1009 8.70 -26.18 -14.72
C HIS A 1009 9.24 -27.50 -15.26
N ILE A 1010 10.29 -28.01 -14.62
CA ILE A 1010 10.82 -29.36 -14.89
C ILE A 1010 10.20 -30.31 -13.86
N ALA A 1011 9.47 -31.30 -14.34
CA ALA A 1011 8.85 -32.34 -13.52
C ALA A 1011 9.89 -33.36 -13.00
N ASP A 1012 9.48 -34.22 -12.06
CA ASP A 1012 10.39 -35.17 -11.40
C ASP A 1012 10.98 -36.24 -12.37
N ASP A 1013 10.37 -36.43 -13.54
CA ASP A 1013 10.88 -37.28 -14.64
C ASP A 1013 11.90 -36.56 -15.56
N GLY A 1014 12.17 -35.28 -15.31
CA GLY A 1014 13.04 -34.44 -16.12
C GLY A 1014 12.36 -33.80 -17.35
N SER A 1015 11.06 -34.00 -17.57
CA SER A 1015 10.32 -33.36 -18.66
C SER A 1015 10.02 -31.89 -18.35
N GLU A 1016 10.07 -31.03 -19.37
CA GLU A 1016 9.57 -29.66 -19.27
C GLU A 1016 8.05 -29.66 -19.44
N GLN A 1017 7.34 -29.09 -18.47
CA GLN A 1017 5.91 -28.88 -18.49
C GLN A 1017 5.63 -27.37 -18.46
N THR A 1018 4.82 -26.90 -19.41
CA THR A 1018 4.38 -25.50 -19.45
C THR A 1018 3.16 -25.34 -18.53
N ASP A 1019 3.12 -24.23 -17.78
CA ASP A 1019 2.03 -23.92 -16.84
C ASP A 1019 1.07 -22.88 -17.41
N VAL A 1020 1.62 -21.81 -17.98
CA VAL A 1020 0.90 -20.64 -18.50
C VAL A 1020 1.60 -20.10 -19.75
N GLU A 1021 0.81 -19.74 -20.76
CA GLU A 1021 1.26 -18.97 -21.91
C GLU A 1021 0.47 -17.67 -22.03
N ARG A 1022 1.18 -16.57 -22.32
CA ARG A 1022 0.59 -15.24 -22.50
C ARG A 1022 1.05 -14.63 -23.81
N ILE A 1023 0.09 -14.23 -24.63
CA ILE A 1023 0.31 -13.44 -25.84
C ILE A 1023 -0.38 -12.10 -25.65
N SER A 1024 0.38 -11.02 -25.75
CA SER A 1024 -0.19 -9.67 -25.81
C SER A 1024 0.21 -8.97 -27.10
N TYR A 1025 -0.71 -8.16 -27.63
CA TYR A 1025 -0.40 -7.13 -28.61
C TYR A 1025 -1.06 -5.81 -28.22
N ASP A 1026 -0.32 -4.72 -28.43
CA ASP A 1026 -0.67 -3.37 -28.03
C ASP A 1026 -0.35 -2.40 -29.17
N PHE A 1027 -1.30 -1.55 -29.49
CA PHE A 1027 -1.11 -0.39 -30.35
C PHE A 1027 -1.24 0.89 -29.52
N ALA A 1028 -0.11 1.55 -29.25
CA ALA A 1028 0.01 2.52 -28.16
C ALA A 1028 0.72 3.82 -28.58
N PRO A 1029 0.10 4.67 -29.42
CA PRO A 1029 -1.25 4.55 -29.99
C PRO A 1029 -1.27 3.80 -31.35
N LEU A 1030 -2.45 3.29 -31.74
CA LEU A 1030 -2.72 2.87 -33.12
C LEU A 1030 -2.69 4.07 -34.07
N ILE A 1031 -3.29 5.18 -33.65
CA ILE A 1031 -3.21 6.48 -34.31
C ILE A 1031 -3.14 7.55 -33.22
N GLY A 1032 -2.03 8.29 -33.16
CA GLY A 1032 -1.88 9.53 -32.40
C GLY A 1032 -1.71 10.69 -33.37
N ILE A 1033 -2.47 11.77 -33.19
CA ILE A 1033 -2.35 12.99 -33.98
C ILE A 1033 -2.23 14.16 -33.02
N GLN A 1034 -1.10 14.86 -33.06
CA GLN A 1034 -0.90 16.15 -32.42
C GLN A 1034 -0.95 17.24 -33.48
N THR A 1035 -1.62 18.35 -33.17
CA THR A 1035 -1.81 19.46 -34.12
C THR A 1035 -1.81 20.78 -33.38
N THR A 1036 -0.97 21.72 -33.84
CA THR A 1036 -1.00 23.12 -33.43
C THR A 1036 -1.46 23.91 -34.64
N PHE A 1037 -2.55 24.66 -34.51
CA PHE A 1037 -3.07 25.49 -35.59
C PHE A 1037 -2.35 26.84 -35.61
N LYS A 1038 -2.33 27.52 -36.77
CA LYS A 1038 -1.97 28.94 -36.82
C LYS A 1038 -3.01 29.76 -36.06
N GLU A 1039 -2.71 31.05 -35.80
CA GLU A 1039 -3.55 31.93 -34.98
C GLU A 1039 -5.04 31.92 -35.41
N VAL A 1040 -5.91 31.28 -34.60
CA VAL A 1040 -7.35 31.21 -34.83
C VAL A 1040 -8.05 32.20 -33.90
N TRP A 1041 -8.91 33.07 -34.45
CA TRP A 1041 -9.67 34.07 -33.68
C TRP A 1041 -8.84 34.94 -32.71
N LYS A 1042 -7.57 35.23 -33.04
CA LYS A 1042 -6.57 35.90 -32.18
C LYS A 1042 -6.13 35.11 -30.95
N GLY A 1043 -6.05 33.78 -31.07
CA GLY A 1043 -5.59 32.87 -30.03
C GLY A 1043 -4.86 31.65 -30.60
N SER A 1044 -4.23 30.88 -29.71
CA SER A 1044 -3.61 29.60 -30.05
C SER A 1044 -4.62 28.47 -29.86
N LEU A 1045 -4.74 27.61 -30.88
CA LEU A 1045 -5.54 26.38 -30.83
C LEU A 1045 -4.60 25.17 -30.99
N GLY A 1046 -4.71 24.21 -30.08
CA GLY A 1046 -4.01 22.93 -30.11
C GLY A 1046 -4.98 21.77 -29.99
N GLY A 1047 -4.67 20.66 -30.66
CA GLY A 1047 -5.44 19.42 -30.64
C GLY A 1047 -4.53 18.21 -30.45
N ASN A 1048 -5.02 17.22 -29.69
CA ASN A 1048 -4.40 15.91 -29.51
C ASN A 1048 -5.49 14.84 -29.58
N PHE A 1049 -5.42 13.99 -30.61
CA PHE A 1049 -6.25 12.79 -30.75
C PHE A 1049 -5.36 11.56 -30.54
N GLN A 1050 -5.80 10.59 -29.75
CA GLN A 1050 -5.12 9.31 -29.60
C GLN A 1050 -6.13 8.17 -29.52
N TYR A 1051 -5.95 7.16 -30.36
CA TYR A 1051 -6.65 5.88 -30.28
C TYR A 1051 -5.66 4.77 -29.94
N LYS A 1052 -5.89 4.09 -28.82
CA LYS A 1052 -5.07 3.00 -28.28
C LYS A 1052 -5.91 1.73 -28.24
N THR A 1053 -5.29 0.60 -28.54
CA THR A 1053 -5.91 -0.72 -28.33
C THR A 1053 -4.89 -1.71 -27.79
N SER A 1054 -5.31 -2.56 -26.88
CA SER A 1054 -4.51 -3.55 -26.18
C SER A 1054 -5.34 -4.82 -26.06
N THR A 1055 -4.72 -5.96 -26.38
CA THR A 1055 -5.35 -7.26 -26.24
C THR A 1055 -4.33 -8.23 -25.67
N ALA A 1056 -4.69 -8.89 -24.57
CA ALA A 1056 -3.91 -9.96 -23.98
C ALA A 1056 -4.74 -11.24 -23.93
N TYR A 1057 -4.11 -12.34 -24.31
CA TYR A 1057 -4.63 -13.70 -24.19
C TYR A 1057 -3.76 -14.46 -23.20
N ASP A 1058 -4.37 -14.99 -22.15
CA ASP A 1058 -3.73 -15.84 -21.14
C ASP A 1058 -4.30 -17.26 -21.23
N LEU A 1059 -3.50 -18.22 -21.70
CA LEU A 1059 -3.81 -19.65 -21.68
C LEU A 1059 -3.36 -20.25 -20.35
N SER A 1060 -4.32 -20.72 -19.55
CA SER A 1060 -4.05 -21.54 -18.36
C SER A 1060 -4.16 -23.02 -18.74
N LEU A 1061 -3.06 -23.77 -18.60
CA LEU A 1061 -3.04 -25.20 -18.94
C LEU A 1061 -3.67 -26.08 -17.86
N THR A 1062 -3.76 -25.59 -16.61
CA THR A 1062 -4.50 -26.25 -15.52
C THR A 1062 -6.00 -26.28 -15.79
N ASN A 1063 -6.56 -25.15 -16.22
CA ASN A 1063 -8.00 -25.01 -16.47
C ASN A 1063 -8.37 -25.19 -17.95
N GLN A 1064 -7.38 -25.40 -18.82
CA GLN A 1064 -7.49 -25.51 -20.28
C GLN A 1064 -8.37 -24.42 -20.91
N LYS A 1065 -8.15 -23.16 -20.49
CA LYS A 1065 -8.97 -22.01 -20.89
C LYS A 1065 -8.10 -20.82 -21.26
N ILE A 1066 -8.54 -20.10 -22.29
CA ILE A 1066 -7.93 -18.85 -22.73
C ILE A 1066 -8.77 -17.70 -22.17
N THR A 1067 -8.16 -16.81 -21.39
CA THR A 1067 -8.79 -15.55 -20.99
C THR A 1067 -8.33 -14.44 -21.93
N GLU A 1068 -9.26 -13.69 -22.48
CA GLU A 1068 -9.02 -12.54 -23.35
C GLU A 1068 -9.37 -11.25 -22.60
N ASP A 1069 -8.39 -10.37 -22.43
CA ASP A 1069 -8.55 -9.02 -21.88
C ASP A 1069 -8.35 -7.99 -23.01
N ILE A 1070 -9.42 -7.28 -23.39
CA ILE A 1070 -9.42 -6.22 -24.40
C ILE A 1070 -9.56 -4.85 -23.72
N THR A 1071 -8.68 -3.91 -24.05
CA THR A 1071 -8.85 -2.48 -23.75
C THR A 1071 -8.74 -1.66 -25.04
N ALA A 1072 -9.75 -0.86 -25.34
CA ALA A 1072 -9.72 0.09 -26.46
C ALA A 1072 -10.09 1.49 -25.97
N GLU A 1073 -9.19 2.45 -26.11
CA GLU A 1073 -9.33 3.82 -25.60
C GLU A 1073 -9.17 4.84 -26.74
N MET A 1074 -10.23 5.61 -27.00
CA MET A 1074 -10.18 6.81 -27.83
C MET A 1074 -10.16 8.04 -26.93
N SER A 1075 -9.28 8.99 -27.23
CA SER A 1075 -9.18 10.27 -26.53
C SER A 1075 -8.99 11.42 -27.52
N LEU A 1076 -9.63 12.55 -27.25
CA LEU A 1076 -9.54 13.79 -28.00
C LEU A 1076 -9.47 14.94 -27.00
N SER A 1077 -8.44 15.77 -27.10
CA SER A 1077 -8.29 17.00 -26.31
C SER A 1077 -8.08 18.17 -27.26
N LEU A 1078 -8.92 19.20 -27.14
CA LEU A 1078 -8.79 20.47 -27.86
C LEU A 1078 -8.60 21.58 -26.83
N ASN A 1079 -7.56 22.39 -26.99
CA ASN A 1079 -7.24 23.50 -26.09
C ASN A 1079 -7.11 24.78 -26.91
N TYR A 1080 -7.90 25.79 -26.57
CA TYR A 1080 -7.86 27.12 -27.16
C TYR A 1080 -7.53 28.15 -26.07
N SER A 1081 -6.62 29.08 -26.35
CA SER A 1081 -6.33 30.19 -25.43
C SER A 1081 -6.17 31.51 -26.18
N ARG A 1082 -6.77 32.57 -25.64
CA ARG A 1082 -6.71 33.92 -26.20
C ARG A 1082 -6.45 34.93 -25.10
N ARG A 1083 -5.44 35.78 -25.33
CA ARG A 1083 -5.11 36.88 -24.43
C ARG A 1083 -5.91 38.14 -24.75
N GLY A 1084 -6.21 38.93 -23.73
CA GLY A 1084 -6.91 40.21 -23.89
C GLY A 1084 -8.27 40.08 -24.60
N PHE A 1085 -9.02 39.01 -24.30
CA PHE A 1085 -10.40 38.85 -24.74
C PHE A 1085 -11.28 39.89 -24.04
N GLU A 1086 -11.84 40.80 -24.85
CA GLU A 1086 -12.79 41.82 -24.39
C GLU A 1086 -14.15 41.15 -24.15
N PHE A 1087 -14.56 41.03 -22.89
CA PHE A 1087 -15.92 40.62 -22.51
C PHE A 1087 -16.58 41.74 -21.70
N PRO A 1088 -17.70 42.32 -22.16
CA PRO A 1088 -18.40 43.36 -21.41
C PRO A 1088 -19.15 42.73 -20.22
N LEU A 1089 -18.55 42.81 -19.03
CA LEU A 1089 -19.13 42.29 -17.79
C LEU A 1089 -19.40 43.44 -16.83
N PHE A 1090 -20.64 43.56 -16.34
CA PHE A 1090 -21.09 44.64 -15.43
C PHE A 1090 -20.77 46.06 -15.93
N GLY A 1091 -20.83 46.30 -17.25
CA GLY A 1091 -20.54 47.60 -17.86
C GLY A 1091 -19.05 47.96 -18.00
N LEU A 1092 -18.14 47.04 -17.64
CA LEU A 1092 -16.70 47.20 -17.80
C LEU A 1092 -16.19 46.35 -18.97
N ASN A 1093 -15.43 46.96 -19.89
CA ASN A 1093 -14.71 46.25 -20.93
C ASN A 1093 -13.38 45.70 -20.38
N LEU A 1094 -13.43 44.50 -19.81
CA LEU A 1094 -12.25 43.84 -19.24
C LEU A 1094 -11.48 43.08 -20.31
N LYS A 1095 -10.19 43.40 -20.47
CA LYS A 1095 -9.23 42.74 -21.38
C LYS A 1095 -8.50 41.62 -20.65
N ASN A 1096 -9.18 40.49 -20.50
CA ASN A 1096 -8.70 39.37 -19.70
C ASN A 1096 -8.41 38.13 -20.56
N ASP A 1097 -7.70 37.17 -19.98
CA ASP A 1097 -7.36 35.94 -20.68
C ASP A 1097 -8.52 34.93 -20.63
N LEU A 1098 -8.83 34.35 -21.79
CA LEU A 1098 -9.85 33.34 -22.01
C LEU A 1098 -9.19 32.03 -22.44
N GLU A 1099 -9.56 30.94 -21.78
CA GLU A 1099 -9.16 29.58 -22.14
C GLU A 1099 -10.40 28.70 -22.32
N PHE A 1100 -10.39 27.86 -23.35
CA PHE A 1100 -11.39 26.82 -23.58
C PHE A 1100 -10.66 25.49 -23.73
N SER A 1101 -11.04 24.51 -22.92
CA SER A 1101 -10.59 23.12 -23.06
C SER A 1101 -11.79 22.23 -23.30
N PHE A 1102 -11.69 21.36 -24.29
CA PHE A 1102 -12.64 20.29 -24.55
C PHE A 1102 -11.90 18.97 -24.48
N THR A 1103 -12.34 18.08 -23.58
CA THR A 1103 -11.84 16.71 -23.53
C THR A 1103 -12.98 15.74 -23.83
N TYR A 1104 -12.68 14.72 -24.61
CA TYR A 1104 -13.57 13.60 -24.90
C TYR A 1104 -12.77 12.30 -24.79
N SER A 1105 -13.30 11.32 -24.07
CA SER A 1105 -12.70 10.00 -23.99
C SER A 1105 -13.76 8.90 -24.06
N ARG A 1106 -13.44 7.80 -24.74
CA ARG A 1106 -14.26 6.60 -24.82
C ARG A 1106 -13.36 5.38 -24.63
N ALA A 1107 -13.47 4.75 -23.48
CA ALA A 1107 -12.72 3.54 -23.11
C ALA A 1107 -13.69 2.35 -23.02
N LYS A 1108 -13.46 1.32 -23.83
CA LYS A 1108 -14.06 -0.01 -23.67
C LYS A 1108 -13.06 -0.94 -22.99
N LYS A 1109 -13.51 -1.64 -21.96
CA LYS A 1109 -12.83 -2.79 -21.35
C LYS A 1109 -13.75 -3.99 -21.43
N SER A 1110 -13.22 -5.12 -21.88
CA SER A 1110 -13.94 -6.39 -22.03
C SER A 1110 -13.05 -7.53 -21.60
N ARG A 1111 -13.57 -8.43 -20.78
CA ARG A 1111 -12.91 -9.66 -20.35
C ARG A 1111 -13.77 -10.84 -20.73
N ARG A 1112 -13.23 -11.71 -21.59
CA ARG A 1112 -13.94 -12.89 -22.11
C ARG A 1112 -13.13 -14.16 -21.84
N GLN A 1113 -13.82 -15.28 -21.77
CA GLN A 1113 -13.22 -16.60 -21.56
C GLN A 1113 -13.60 -17.49 -22.73
N HIS A 1114 -12.58 -18.13 -23.30
CA HIS A 1114 -12.69 -19.01 -24.45
C HIS A 1114 -12.20 -20.41 -24.07
N ASP A 1115 -12.84 -21.43 -24.63
CA ASP A 1115 -12.46 -22.83 -24.47
C ASP A 1115 -11.81 -23.32 -25.79
N PRO A 1116 -10.53 -23.77 -25.78
CA PRO A 1116 -9.82 -24.23 -26.97
C PRO A 1116 -10.59 -25.25 -27.81
N ALA A 1117 -11.38 -26.13 -27.19
CA ALA A 1117 -12.15 -27.16 -27.88
C ALA A 1117 -13.36 -26.60 -28.67
N PHE A 1118 -13.83 -25.39 -28.33
CA PHE A 1118 -15.03 -24.79 -28.93
C PHE A 1118 -14.74 -23.55 -29.80
N LEU A 1119 -13.47 -23.15 -29.96
CA LEU A 1119 -13.05 -21.96 -30.72
C LEU A 1119 -13.54 -21.90 -32.17
N GLN A 1120 -13.79 -23.05 -32.83
CA GLN A 1120 -14.36 -23.08 -34.18
C GLN A 1120 -15.88 -22.80 -34.21
N SER A 1121 -16.57 -22.95 -33.08
CA SER A 1121 -18.03 -22.84 -32.96
C SER A 1121 -18.51 -21.61 -32.17
N ASN A 1122 -17.70 -21.13 -31.23
CA ASN A 1122 -17.97 -19.95 -30.41
C ASN A 1122 -16.72 -19.05 -30.38
N GLN A 1123 -16.64 -18.13 -31.34
CA GLN A 1123 -15.54 -17.17 -31.46
C GLN A 1123 -15.69 -15.96 -30.53
N GLU A 1124 -16.90 -15.68 -30.04
CA GLU A 1124 -17.16 -14.51 -29.20
C GLU A 1124 -16.79 -14.75 -27.73
N GLY A 1125 -16.71 -16.02 -27.30
CA GLY A 1125 -16.39 -16.43 -25.93
C GLY A 1125 -17.52 -16.17 -24.93
N THR A 1126 -17.39 -16.69 -23.72
CA THR A 1126 -18.29 -16.34 -22.61
C THR A 1126 -17.80 -15.04 -21.96
N PRO A 1127 -18.58 -13.95 -21.94
CA PRO A 1127 -18.16 -12.72 -21.29
C PRO A 1127 -18.14 -12.91 -19.76
N LEU A 1128 -17.08 -12.41 -19.11
CA LEU A 1128 -16.89 -12.48 -17.66
C LEU A 1128 -17.20 -11.14 -16.98
N ASP A 1129 -16.68 -10.04 -17.55
CA ASP A 1129 -16.88 -8.68 -17.08
C ASP A 1129 -16.56 -7.69 -18.20
N GLY A 1130 -17.10 -6.48 -18.13
CA GLY A 1130 -16.81 -5.43 -19.10
C GLY A 1130 -17.60 -4.15 -18.88
N ASN A 1131 -17.04 -3.03 -19.33
CA ASN A 1131 -17.71 -1.73 -19.36
C ASN A 1131 -17.22 -0.84 -20.50
N ILE A 1132 -18.08 0.11 -20.87
CA ILE A 1132 -17.79 1.17 -21.83
C ILE A 1132 -18.00 2.50 -21.11
N ARG A 1133 -16.91 3.20 -20.79
CA ARG A 1133 -16.94 4.54 -20.19
C ARG A 1133 -16.73 5.60 -21.28
N THR A 1134 -17.68 6.52 -21.39
CA THR A 1134 -17.60 7.70 -22.26
C THR A 1134 -17.62 8.95 -21.39
N THR A 1135 -16.63 9.82 -21.52
CA THR A 1135 -16.56 11.10 -20.80
C THR A 1135 -16.43 12.23 -21.81
N MET A 1136 -17.11 13.35 -21.57
CA MET A 1136 -17.00 14.57 -22.37
C MET A 1136 -17.05 15.78 -21.43
N GLU A 1137 -16.04 16.63 -21.47
CA GLU A 1137 -15.92 17.83 -20.63
C GLU A 1137 -15.43 19.03 -21.47
N PRO A 1138 -16.35 19.84 -22.04
CA PRO A 1138 -16.11 21.25 -22.32
C PRO A 1138 -15.99 22.07 -21.02
N ARG A 1139 -14.94 22.90 -20.95
CA ARG A 1139 -14.68 23.86 -19.88
C ARG A 1139 -14.19 25.18 -20.47
N ILE A 1140 -14.75 26.29 -20.02
CA ILE A 1140 -14.33 27.66 -20.34
C ILE A 1140 -13.79 28.29 -19.05
N ARG A 1141 -12.54 28.75 -19.03
CA ARG A 1141 -11.93 29.51 -17.94
C ARG A 1141 -11.69 30.96 -18.35
N TYR A 1142 -12.07 31.90 -17.50
CA TYR A 1142 -11.88 33.33 -17.69
C TYR A 1142 -11.23 33.95 -16.44
N THR A 1143 -10.09 34.61 -16.65
CA THR A 1143 -9.28 35.18 -15.55
C THR A 1143 -9.73 36.61 -15.27
N LEU A 1144 -10.71 36.78 -14.38
CA LEU A 1144 -11.32 38.07 -14.04
C LEU A 1144 -10.32 39.07 -13.45
N SER A 1145 -9.37 38.60 -12.64
CA SER A 1145 -8.24 39.37 -12.12
C SER A 1145 -7.12 38.43 -11.65
N ALA A 1146 -5.99 38.98 -11.18
CA ALA A 1146 -4.93 38.20 -10.53
C ALA A 1146 -5.37 37.43 -9.25
N ARG A 1147 -6.56 37.72 -8.70
CA ARG A 1147 -7.14 37.07 -7.52
C ARG A 1147 -8.40 36.27 -7.79
N VAL A 1148 -9.02 36.43 -8.96
CA VAL A 1148 -10.34 35.83 -9.27
C VAL A 1148 -10.30 35.18 -10.63
N THR A 1149 -10.61 33.88 -10.66
CA THR A 1149 -10.84 33.13 -11.90
C THR A 1149 -12.21 32.47 -11.83
N ALA A 1150 -12.94 32.49 -12.95
CA ALA A 1150 -14.19 31.76 -13.09
C ALA A 1150 -14.00 30.67 -14.16
N SER A 1151 -14.54 29.47 -13.94
CA SER A 1151 -14.65 28.47 -14.99
C SER A 1151 -16.04 27.84 -15.06
N LEU A 1152 -16.67 27.96 -16.23
CA LEU A 1152 -17.90 27.24 -16.58
C LEU A 1152 -17.49 25.87 -17.11
N PHE A 1153 -18.07 24.80 -16.59
CA PHE A 1153 -17.86 23.44 -17.09
C PHE A 1153 -19.19 22.71 -17.29
N TYR A 1154 -19.19 21.78 -18.25
CA TYR A 1154 -20.22 20.76 -18.38
C TYR A 1154 -19.53 19.42 -18.56
N ARG A 1155 -19.80 18.46 -17.67
CA ARG A 1155 -19.22 17.12 -17.66
C ARG A 1155 -20.33 16.09 -17.88
N TYR A 1156 -20.29 15.43 -19.03
CA TYR A 1156 -21.07 14.25 -19.33
C TYR A 1156 -20.21 13.00 -19.08
N SER A 1157 -20.68 12.07 -18.25
CA SER A 1157 -20.00 10.79 -18.01
C SER A 1157 -21.02 9.66 -18.06
N ARG A 1158 -20.86 8.75 -19.01
CA ARG A 1158 -21.70 7.55 -19.16
C ARG A 1158 -20.86 6.29 -19.04
N THR A 1159 -21.23 5.42 -18.11
CA THR A 1159 -20.72 4.06 -18.00
C THR A 1159 -21.83 3.12 -18.41
N ALA A 1160 -21.62 2.33 -19.47
CA ALA A 1160 -22.51 1.24 -19.86
C ALA A 1160 -21.84 -0.11 -19.56
N PRO A 1161 -22.60 -1.15 -19.16
CA PRO A 1161 -22.09 -2.52 -19.18
C PRO A 1161 -21.67 -2.90 -20.60
N ASP A 1162 -20.66 -3.76 -20.74
CA ASP A 1162 -20.44 -4.46 -22.02
C ASP A 1162 -21.44 -5.62 -22.18
N GLU A 1163 -21.63 -6.09 -23.40
CA GLU A 1163 -22.65 -7.09 -23.74
C GLU A 1163 -22.45 -8.42 -22.99
N GLY A 1164 -23.42 -8.75 -22.12
CA GLY A 1164 -23.45 -9.99 -21.34
C GLY A 1164 -22.52 -9.99 -20.11
N GLY A 1165 -23.02 -10.44 -18.96
CA GLY A 1165 -22.20 -10.78 -17.79
C GLY A 1165 -21.72 -9.62 -16.89
N SER A 1166 -21.69 -8.37 -17.36
CA SER A 1166 -21.32 -7.23 -16.50
C SER A 1166 -22.31 -7.03 -15.35
N THR A 1167 -21.79 -6.97 -14.12
CA THR A 1167 -22.58 -6.70 -12.90
C THR A 1167 -22.82 -5.21 -12.64
N ILE A 1168 -22.23 -4.34 -13.45
CA ILE A 1168 -22.26 -2.88 -13.26
C ILE A 1168 -23.52 -2.31 -13.92
N PRO A 1169 -24.48 -1.73 -13.17
CA PRO A 1169 -25.63 -1.06 -13.77
C PRO A 1169 -25.17 0.16 -14.58
N GLY A 1170 -25.77 0.34 -15.75
CA GLY A 1170 -25.47 1.49 -16.61
C GLY A 1170 -25.83 2.81 -15.93
N THR A 1171 -24.89 3.75 -15.87
CA THR A 1171 -25.07 5.07 -15.27
C THR A 1171 -24.74 6.17 -16.27
N THR A 1172 -25.49 7.28 -16.21
CA THR A 1172 -25.22 8.49 -17.00
C THR A 1172 -25.34 9.68 -16.08
N THR A 1173 -24.24 10.40 -15.86
CA THR A 1173 -24.22 11.65 -15.09
C THR A 1173 -24.02 12.84 -16.03
N ASN A 1174 -24.79 13.89 -15.76
CA ASN A 1174 -24.68 15.20 -16.39
C ASN A 1174 -24.43 16.20 -15.26
N GLU A 1175 -23.28 16.85 -15.28
CA GLU A 1175 -22.93 17.88 -14.29
C GLU A 1175 -22.64 19.17 -15.04
N ALA A 1176 -23.24 20.27 -14.62
CA ALA A 1176 -22.95 21.61 -15.12
C ALA A 1176 -22.70 22.52 -13.92
N GLY A 1177 -21.70 23.40 -14.01
CA GLY A 1177 -21.35 24.25 -12.88
C GLY A 1177 -20.48 25.44 -13.28
N VAL A 1178 -20.47 26.45 -12.40
CA VAL A 1178 -19.57 27.60 -12.48
C VAL A 1178 -18.67 27.56 -11.24
N ASP A 1179 -17.42 27.17 -11.43
CA ASP A 1179 -16.39 27.22 -10.39
C ASP A 1179 -15.85 28.65 -10.31
N ILE A 1180 -16.00 29.34 -9.17
CA ILE A 1180 -15.36 30.64 -8.93
C ILE A 1180 -14.26 30.46 -7.88
N HIS A 1181 -13.01 30.62 -8.29
CA HIS A 1181 -11.86 30.56 -7.41
C HIS A 1181 -11.38 31.97 -7.07
N ILE A 1182 -11.44 32.32 -5.78
CA ILE A 1182 -11.03 33.60 -5.21
C ILE A 1182 -9.84 33.35 -4.28
N ALA A 1183 -8.67 33.87 -4.63
CA ALA A 1183 -7.49 33.87 -3.78
C ALA A 1183 -7.51 35.08 -2.85
N ILE A 1184 -7.70 34.83 -1.55
CA ILE A 1184 -7.63 35.82 -0.48
C ILE A 1184 -6.27 35.67 0.21
N GLN A 1185 -5.59 36.80 0.44
CA GLN A 1185 -4.36 36.90 1.24
C GLN A 1185 -4.68 37.52 2.59
#